data_AF-A0A517QNB3-F1
#
_entry.id   AF-A0A517QNB3-F1
#
_cell.length_a   1.000
_cell.length_b   1.000
_cell.length_c   1.000
_cell.angle_alpha   90.00
_cell.angle_beta   90.00
_cell.angle_gamma   90.00
#
_symmetry.space_group_name_H-M   'P 1'
#
loop_
_entity.id
_entity.type
_entity.pdbx_description
1 polymer ?
#
loop_
_entity_poly.entity_id
_entity_poly.type
_entity_poly.pdbx_seq_one_letter_code
_entity_poly.pdbx_strand_id
1 'polypeptide(L)'
;MKSLNLIRKLVVSQMRLHPTRAIITIVGFIASTCAVVWVVSGYDSLVAQFDENAQKYLGRYDVLVLPAGPPGSLSAVNQTVVESLTNDPGVLELNPITQSRVSVTRASQPDDQEEKETPLGLLIGSRPPVNGAPPVDPILVSTPAVEAPYDMVDGEWFADQDESDLPSAIISEGAAEQINVSVGDEVLITSIANQKRLRIVGIVEQAQDTPSLASEQGGRGGPGRGKPDGEKEKPKQKNAREDSKSTEIAAGETTENLTPAEENPTSKTQLGLPNAYVQGPATNAVYVRPEIAEQINGFPARANVLQIALRDGVTTSEFESVWKSKFKAASPPLRIVDYDTVRSGMESTRSISGQRSQAWAATGMASIAAVFIIFSTLSMGVSERAREFAMLRAIALTRSQLAGIIALESVTLALFGWIGGLLAGWVLLTVGNQLLPSLFHSSVTLGWTCVLLSGITVLAGALGAAIIPAWRAMRIKPLDAMTTQTKTPHTRWWIFLGCAGIVLAASAPLSVFFIPMSDTMKTWTYSFVTWPALLVGMILLTPAVVLLCERLFGPLVTRLLGLDPRLVRTQLSSNMWRTIGATLALSLGLALFASTQTWGYSMLQPFLPGDWLPDMLVAFHPVGLDEDGIEAVKQVKGVKPDKVMPLAIEQTQFDWSDAENPGLRQDNAVIFGLEPERAFGTDHPFLDVNFVEGDRQSIIEALATGEGCVISEDFQMSTGFKVGDELSFSPPNTEGETVTYRIAGVVSLPGWHWITKFSGVRRHFVRTATMIFASRRQVQKDFHLARNEFYWLNLDGSALLSSIEADMQKIAESNSGGTFQATDVGEVTAYRPFARATATETVRRAISLHADATIWRMSQLPLVTLIIMSLAVANAIFASVRSRTWEFGILRSVGITRWQLVRLIITETILIGLVACILSLAFGLTAGWCGVGMAQYGRWFAGPATFLIPWKQLAFGFSITLALCLLAGLWPAIRSGRAEPLTLLKAGRSSI
;
A
#
# COMPACT_ATOMS: atom_id res chain seq x y z
N MET A 1 -48.76 10.77 -25.79
CA MET A 1 -47.92 11.85 -26.37
C MET A 1 -48.32 13.27 -25.93
N LYS A 2 -49.61 13.68 -25.91
CA LYS A 2 -50.02 15.05 -25.48
C LYS A 2 -49.62 15.41 -24.03
N SER A 3 -49.62 14.46 -23.10
CA SER A 3 -49.22 14.68 -21.69
C SER A 3 -47.73 14.97 -21.51
N LEU A 4 -46.85 14.27 -22.24
CA LEU A 4 -45.39 14.42 -22.12
C LEU A 4 -44.91 15.79 -22.64
N ASN A 5 -45.52 16.28 -23.73
CA ASN A 5 -45.21 17.60 -24.28
C ASN A 5 -45.63 18.74 -23.34
N LEU A 6 -46.75 18.59 -22.62
CA LEU A 6 -47.18 19.55 -21.60
C LEU A 6 -46.19 19.56 -20.42
N ILE A 7 -45.82 18.38 -19.91
CA ILE A 7 -44.86 18.23 -18.82
C ILE A 7 -43.51 18.86 -19.21
N ARG A 8 -43.00 18.57 -20.42
CA ARG A 8 -41.75 19.18 -20.94
C ARG A 8 -41.82 20.71 -20.99
N LYS A 9 -42.90 21.28 -21.54
CA LYS A 9 -43.07 22.75 -21.60
C LYS A 9 -43.12 23.37 -20.21
N LEU A 10 -43.80 22.73 -19.26
CA LEU A 10 -43.88 23.20 -17.88
C LEU A 10 -42.51 23.19 -17.19
N VAL A 11 -41.74 22.09 -17.33
CA VAL A 11 -40.38 21.99 -16.76
C VAL A 11 -39.45 23.07 -17.33
N VAL A 12 -39.43 23.26 -18.65
CA VAL A 12 -38.57 24.27 -19.29
C VAL A 12 -38.96 25.69 -18.88
N SER A 13 -40.25 25.98 -18.81
CA SER A 13 -40.75 27.29 -18.34
C SER A 13 -40.33 27.56 -16.90
N GLN A 14 -40.51 26.57 -16.02
CA GLN A 14 -40.15 26.65 -14.61
C GLN A 14 -38.64 26.89 -14.39
N MET A 15 -37.79 26.17 -15.12
CA MET A 15 -36.33 26.37 -15.02
C MET A 15 -35.91 27.78 -15.47
N ARG A 16 -36.57 28.34 -16.49
CA ARG A 16 -36.31 29.71 -16.97
C ARG A 16 -36.79 30.79 -16.00
N LEU A 17 -37.90 30.55 -15.29
CA LEU A 17 -38.44 31.49 -14.30
C LEU A 17 -37.59 31.53 -13.02
N HIS A 18 -36.93 30.43 -12.66
CA HIS A 18 -36.14 30.32 -11.43
C HIS A 18 -34.69 29.87 -11.68
N PRO A 19 -33.89 30.63 -12.45
CA PRO A 19 -32.58 30.20 -12.92
C PRO A 19 -31.59 29.97 -11.77
N THR A 20 -31.61 30.82 -10.74
CA THR A 20 -30.72 30.70 -9.56
C THR A 20 -30.86 29.34 -8.89
N ARG A 21 -32.07 28.79 -8.82
CA ARG A 21 -32.30 27.51 -8.17
C ARG A 21 -31.82 26.35 -9.04
N ALA A 22 -32.11 26.40 -10.33
CA ALA A 22 -31.63 25.41 -11.28
C ALA A 22 -30.10 25.34 -11.24
N ILE A 23 -29.42 26.50 -11.25
CA ILE A 23 -27.95 26.60 -11.13
C ILE A 23 -27.45 25.95 -9.84
N ILE A 24 -28.03 26.31 -8.69
CA ILE A 24 -27.62 25.76 -7.39
C ILE A 24 -27.76 24.23 -7.36
N THR A 25 -28.86 23.70 -7.92
CA THR A 25 -29.08 22.24 -7.99
C THR A 25 -28.07 21.57 -8.92
N ILE A 26 -27.82 22.18 -10.09
CA ILE A 26 -26.82 21.69 -11.05
C ILE A 26 -25.43 21.67 -10.41
N VAL A 27 -25.03 22.72 -9.68
CA VAL A 27 -23.74 22.77 -8.96
C VAL A 27 -23.62 21.65 -7.93
N GLY A 28 -24.69 21.36 -7.18
CA GLY A 28 -24.71 20.22 -6.26
C GLY A 28 -24.48 18.88 -6.97
N PHE A 29 -25.08 18.69 -8.14
CA PHE A 29 -24.88 17.49 -8.96
C PHE A 29 -23.49 17.43 -9.59
N ILE A 30 -22.93 18.57 -10.02
CA ILE A 30 -21.56 18.68 -10.52
C ILE A 30 -20.59 18.23 -9.43
N ALA A 31 -20.73 18.73 -8.20
CA ALA A 31 -19.88 18.32 -7.08
C ALA A 31 -19.99 16.81 -6.77
N SER A 32 -21.21 16.27 -6.73
CA SER A 32 -21.45 14.82 -6.55
C SER A 32 -20.79 13.98 -7.64
N THR A 33 -20.98 14.35 -8.91
CA THR A 33 -20.42 13.63 -10.06
C THR A 33 -18.90 13.74 -10.07
N CYS A 34 -18.37 14.95 -9.84
CA CYS A 34 -16.93 15.22 -9.81
C CYS A 34 -16.23 14.37 -8.76
N ALA A 35 -16.83 14.18 -7.58
CA ALA A 35 -16.26 13.32 -6.55
C ALA A 35 -16.24 11.83 -6.93
N VAL A 36 -17.30 11.33 -7.58
CA VAL A 36 -17.32 9.95 -8.10
C VAL A 36 -16.26 9.80 -9.19
N VAL A 37 -16.19 10.73 -10.13
CA VAL A 37 -15.18 10.72 -11.21
C VAL A 37 -13.77 10.78 -10.64
N TRP A 38 -13.52 11.65 -9.66
CA TRP A 38 -12.21 11.79 -9.00
C TRP A 38 -11.74 10.46 -8.38
N VAL A 39 -12.62 9.77 -7.66
CA VAL A 39 -12.28 8.49 -7.02
C VAL A 39 -12.14 7.35 -8.04
N VAL A 40 -13.01 7.29 -9.05
CA VAL A 40 -12.99 6.20 -10.05
C VAL A 40 -11.84 6.38 -11.04
N SER A 41 -11.71 7.57 -11.65
CA SER A 41 -10.64 7.86 -12.61
C SER A 41 -9.28 7.87 -11.96
N GLY A 42 -9.16 8.30 -10.69
CA GLY A 42 -7.89 8.23 -9.97
C GLY A 42 -7.41 6.79 -9.74
N TYR A 43 -8.33 5.81 -9.78
CA TYR A 43 -7.97 4.40 -9.78
C TYR A 43 -7.72 3.85 -11.19
N ASP A 44 -8.56 4.19 -12.17
CA ASP A 44 -8.37 3.77 -13.56
C ASP A 44 -7.01 4.23 -14.11
N SER A 45 -6.51 5.41 -13.69
CA SER A 45 -5.15 5.87 -14.03
C SER A 45 -4.04 5.01 -13.41
N LEU A 46 -4.24 4.52 -12.18
CA LEU A 46 -3.29 3.58 -11.56
C LEU A 46 -3.26 2.24 -12.29
N VAL A 47 -4.41 1.78 -12.80
CA VAL A 47 -4.47 0.53 -13.57
C VAL A 47 -3.86 0.69 -14.96
N ALA A 48 -4.13 1.81 -15.65
CA ALA A 48 -3.57 2.11 -16.96
C ALA A 48 -2.03 2.21 -16.92
N GLN A 49 -1.46 2.62 -15.79
CA GLN A 49 -0.01 2.64 -15.58
C GLN A 49 0.62 1.24 -15.67
N PHE A 50 -0.11 0.16 -15.38
CA PHE A 50 0.44 -1.20 -15.49
C PHE A 50 0.67 -1.64 -16.93
N ASP A 51 -0.21 -1.24 -17.86
CA ASP A 51 -0.03 -1.56 -19.27
C ASP A 51 1.23 -0.88 -19.82
N GLU A 52 1.41 0.41 -19.51
CA GLU A 52 2.60 1.17 -19.89
C GLU A 52 3.87 0.59 -19.25
N ASN A 53 3.84 0.30 -17.94
CA ASN A 53 4.99 -0.28 -17.24
C ASN A 53 5.33 -1.69 -17.75
N ALA A 54 4.34 -2.52 -18.09
CA ALA A 54 4.58 -3.85 -18.63
C ALA A 54 5.28 -3.80 -19.99
N GLN A 55 4.90 -2.85 -20.86
CA GLN A 55 5.58 -2.59 -22.12
C GLN A 55 7.02 -2.10 -21.89
N LYS A 56 7.20 -1.08 -21.04
CA LYS A 56 8.54 -0.56 -20.67
C LYS A 56 9.45 -1.64 -20.05
N TYR A 57 8.88 -2.63 -19.36
CA TYR A 57 9.63 -3.71 -18.73
C TYR A 57 10.18 -4.73 -19.75
N LEU A 58 9.41 -5.05 -20.80
CA LEU A 58 9.89 -5.89 -21.89
C LEU A 58 10.84 -5.14 -22.84
N GLY A 59 10.68 -3.83 -22.93
CA GLY A 59 11.38 -3.01 -23.91
C GLY A 59 10.94 -3.38 -25.31
N ARG A 60 11.90 -3.52 -26.23
CA ARG A 60 11.64 -3.91 -27.63
C ARG A 60 11.45 -5.41 -27.87
N TYR A 61 11.56 -6.24 -26.83
CA TYR A 61 11.53 -7.70 -26.95
C TYR A 61 10.11 -8.24 -26.68
N ASP A 62 9.74 -9.34 -27.34
CA ASP A 62 8.40 -9.94 -27.20
C ASP A 62 8.32 -10.90 -26.00
N VAL A 63 9.44 -11.57 -25.70
CA VAL A 63 9.49 -12.68 -24.75
C VAL A 63 10.78 -12.65 -23.93
N LEU A 64 10.66 -12.99 -22.65
CA LEU A 64 11.79 -13.27 -21.77
C LEU A 64 11.88 -14.77 -21.48
N VAL A 65 13.09 -15.33 -21.48
CA VAL A 65 13.35 -16.70 -21.04
C VAL A 65 14.23 -16.67 -19.80
N LEU A 66 13.76 -17.33 -18.74
CA LEU A 66 14.36 -17.33 -17.41
C LEU A 66 14.51 -18.76 -16.89
N PRO A 67 15.49 -19.05 -16.03
CA PRO A 67 15.52 -20.29 -15.28
C PRO A 67 14.32 -20.46 -14.34
N ALA A 68 13.74 -21.65 -14.35
CA ALA A 68 12.66 -22.12 -13.51
C ALA A 68 13.24 -22.75 -12.24
N GLY A 69 13.94 -21.94 -11.45
CA GLY A 69 14.43 -22.30 -10.11
C GLY A 69 13.79 -21.42 -9.03
N PRO A 70 13.85 -21.82 -7.75
CA PRO A 70 13.46 -20.95 -6.65
C PRO A 70 14.31 -19.66 -6.67
N PRO A 71 13.73 -18.50 -6.32
CA PRO A 71 14.46 -17.23 -6.31
C PRO A 71 15.75 -17.35 -5.49
N GLY A 72 16.89 -16.93 -6.07
CA GLY A 72 18.21 -17.04 -5.43
C GLY A 72 19.03 -18.27 -5.84
N SER A 73 18.45 -19.25 -6.56
CA SER A 73 19.21 -20.38 -7.10
C SER A 73 20.15 -19.95 -8.24
N LEU A 74 21.30 -20.61 -8.32
CA LEU A 74 22.26 -20.48 -9.42
C LEU A 74 21.56 -20.81 -10.75
N SER A 75 21.58 -19.85 -11.69
CA SER A 75 20.64 -19.79 -12.81
C SER A 75 21.34 -19.28 -14.07
N ALA A 76 22.51 -19.84 -14.39
CA ALA A 76 23.12 -19.60 -15.69
C ALA A 76 22.40 -20.44 -16.76
N VAL A 77 22.00 -19.82 -17.85
CA VAL A 77 21.45 -20.52 -19.01
C VAL A 77 22.59 -21.25 -19.72
N ASN A 78 22.37 -22.52 -20.06
CA ASN A 78 23.36 -23.31 -20.78
C ASN A 78 23.63 -22.70 -22.16
N GLN A 79 24.91 -22.50 -22.50
CA GLN A 79 25.35 -21.90 -23.76
C GLN A 79 24.80 -22.61 -25.00
N THR A 80 24.62 -23.94 -24.94
CA THR A 80 24.00 -24.72 -26.03
C THR A 80 22.58 -24.29 -26.37
N VAL A 81 21.80 -23.86 -25.36
CA VAL A 81 20.43 -23.35 -25.55
C VAL A 81 20.49 -21.98 -26.21
N VAL A 82 21.42 -21.13 -25.79
CA VAL A 82 21.66 -19.80 -26.37
C VAL A 82 21.99 -19.94 -27.86
N GLU A 83 22.95 -20.79 -28.22
CA GLU A 83 23.32 -21.04 -29.63
C GLU A 83 22.17 -21.61 -30.47
N SER A 84 21.35 -22.49 -29.87
CA SER A 84 20.19 -23.06 -30.56
C SER A 84 19.09 -22.02 -30.84
N LEU A 85 18.90 -21.06 -29.92
CA LEU A 85 17.95 -19.95 -30.08
C LEU A 85 18.44 -18.91 -31.08
N THR A 86 19.74 -18.59 -31.09
CA THR A 86 20.32 -17.65 -32.06
C THR A 86 20.13 -18.12 -33.50
N ASN A 87 20.13 -19.44 -33.72
CA ASN A 87 19.96 -20.05 -35.05
C ASN A 87 18.50 -20.39 -35.40
N ASP A 88 17.53 -20.07 -34.53
CA ASP A 88 16.12 -20.38 -34.76
C ASP A 88 15.51 -19.41 -35.80
N PRO A 89 14.80 -19.91 -36.84
CA PRO A 89 14.25 -19.06 -37.88
C PRO A 89 13.14 -18.12 -37.40
N GLY A 90 12.48 -18.40 -36.28
CA GLY A 90 11.45 -17.55 -35.68
C GLY A 90 12.01 -16.41 -34.83
N VAL A 91 13.31 -16.44 -34.49
CA VAL A 91 13.98 -15.41 -33.70
C VAL A 91 14.58 -14.35 -34.62
N LEU A 92 14.22 -13.10 -34.37
CA LEU A 92 14.80 -11.93 -35.04
C LEU A 92 16.11 -11.53 -34.37
N GLU A 93 16.08 -11.44 -33.03
CA GLU A 93 17.20 -11.04 -32.20
C GLU A 93 17.17 -11.80 -30.87
N LEU A 94 18.35 -12.24 -30.42
CA LEU A 94 18.55 -12.79 -29.08
C LEU A 94 19.54 -11.89 -28.33
N ASN A 95 19.09 -11.36 -27.18
CA ASN A 95 19.93 -10.60 -26.27
C ASN A 95 20.16 -11.38 -24.97
N PRO A 96 21.27 -12.12 -24.85
CA PRO A 96 21.63 -12.80 -23.61
C PRO A 96 22.22 -11.78 -22.64
N ILE A 97 21.51 -11.50 -21.54
CA ILE A 97 21.98 -10.56 -20.52
C ILE A 97 22.48 -11.30 -19.28
N THR A 98 23.52 -10.75 -18.67
CA THR A 98 24.04 -11.20 -17.38
C THR A 98 23.84 -10.10 -16.37
N GLN A 99 23.18 -10.42 -15.27
CA GLN A 99 22.95 -9.49 -14.17
C GLN A 99 23.85 -9.80 -12.99
N SER A 100 24.49 -8.78 -12.44
CA SER A 100 25.35 -8.88 -11.26
C SER A 100 25.08 -7.72 -10.33
N ARG A 101 25.16 -7.96 -9.02
CA ARG A 101 25.02 -6.88 -8.06
C ARG A 101 26.32 -6.09 -8.00
N VAL A 102 26.19 -4.77 -7.96
CA VAL A 102 27.30 -3.84 -7.71
C VAL A 102 26.82 -2.73 -6.78
N SER A 103 27.75 -1.95 -6.26
CA SER A 103 27.46 -0.63 -5.71
C SER A 103 27.90 0.43 -6.72
N VAL A 104 27.05 1.43 -6.94
CA VAL A 104 27.29 2.51 -7.90
C VAL A 104 27.27 3.82 -7.14
N THR A 105 28.37 4.56 -7.23
CA THR A 105 28.49 5.87 -6.60
C THR A 105 28.91 6.89 -7.64
N ARG A 106 28.42 8.13 -7.52
CA ARG A 106 28.97 9.23 -8.34
C ARG A 106 30.42 9.43 -7.96
N ALA A 107 31.29 9.57 -8.95
CA ALA A 107 32.71 9.75 -8.67
C ALA A 107 32.96 11.21 -8.23
N SER A 108 32.87 11.48 -6.93
CA SER A 108 33.15 12.81 -6.36
C SER A 108 34.62 13.21 -6.52
N GLN A 109 34.89 14.52 -6.66
CA GLN A 109 36.22 15.09 -6.40
C GLN A 109 36.51 14.99 -4.88
N PRO A 110 37.78 14.80 -4.49
CA PRO A 110 38.16 14.42 -3.12
C PRO A 110 37.76 15.37 -1.97
N ASP A 111 37.23 16.58 -2.25
CA ASP A 111 36.82 17.57 -1.23
C ASP A 111 35.35 17.48 -0.79
N ASP A 112 34.47 16.75 -1.49
CA ASP A 112 33.05 16.59 -1.12
C ASP A 112 32.82 15.34 -0.25
N GLN A 113 33.40 15.30 0.95
CA GLN A 113 33.21 14.22 1.94
C GLN A 113 31.85 14.28 2.67
N GLU A 114 30.77 14.73 2.01
CA GLU A 114 29.43 14.35 2.44
C GLU A 114 29.10 13.02 1.76
N GLU A 115 29.43 11.90 2.43
CA GLU A 115 28.94 10.58 2.04
C GLU A 115 27.41 10.62 2.02
N LYS A 116 26.83 10.81 0.83
CA LYS A 116 25.38 10.86 0.68
C LYS A 116 24.78 9.50 1.01
N GLU A 117 23.87 9.52 1.96
CA GLU A 117 23.08 8.37 2.37
C GLU A 117 22.33 7.77 1.16
N THR A 118 22.21 6.45 1.09
CA THR A 118 21.31 5.78 0.13
C THR A 118 19.88 6.34 0.22
N PRO A 119 18.99 6.17 -0.79
CA PRO A 119 17.63 6.74 -0.75
C PRO A 119 16.78 6.30 0.44
N LEU A 120 17.10 5.14 1.01
CA LEU A 120 16.48 4.62 2.22
C LEU A 120 17.17 5.10 3.51
N GLY A 121 18.34 5.73 3.45
CA GLY A 121 19.13 6.14 4.60
C GLY A 121 19.84 4.99 5.31
N LEU A 122 19.88 3.79 4.72
CA LEU A 122 20.22 2.54 5.43
C LEU A 122 21.67 2.09 5.27
N LEU A 123 22.36 2.61 4.27
CA LEU A 123 23.75 2.28 3.95
C LEU A 123 24.53 3.57 3.72
N ILE A 124 25.72 3.64 4.32
CA ILE A 124 26.70 4.72 4.23
C ILE A 124 27.98 4.13 3.62
N GLY A 125 28.54 4.78 2.59
CA GLY A 125 29.82 4.42 1.94
C GLY A 125 29.75 3.49 0.70
N SER A 126 30.86 3.41 -0.04
CA SER A 126 31.05 2.57 -1.26
C SER A 126 31.30 1.09 -0.94
N ARG A 127 30.31 0.42 -0.35
CA ARG A 127 30.43 -0.99 0.10
C ARG A 127 30.01 -1.96 -1.01
N PRO A 128 30.73 -3.09 -1.22
CA PRO A 128 30.28 -4.15 -2.10
C PRO A 128 28.88 -4.67 -1.71
N PRO A 129 28.07 -5.10 -2.69
CA PRO A 129 26.79 -5.72 -2.41
C PRO A 129 27.00 -7.08 -1.74
N VAL A 130 26.00 -7.49 -0.96
CA VAL A 130 26.01 -8.80 -0.29
C VAL A 130 24.71 -9.49 -0.56
N ASN A 131 24.82 -10.82 -0.70
CA ASN A 131 23.71 -11.75 -0.61
C ASN A 131 22.75 -11.37 0.53
N GLY A 132 21.45 -11.38 0.23
CA GLY A 132 20.39 -11.12 1.19
C GLY A 132 19.99 -9.69 1.51
N ALA A 133 20.87 -8.70 1.34
CA ALA A 133 20.44 -7.30 1.42
C ALA A 133 19.66 -6.91 0.17
N PRO A 134 18.68 -5.99 0.22
CA PRO A 134 18.00 -5.49 -0.97
C PRO A 134 19.01 -4.89 -1.95
N PRO A 135 18.79 -5.00 -3.26
CA PRO A 135 19.51 -4.19 -4.23
C PRO A 135 19.06 -2.75 -4.04
N VAL A 136 19.73 -2.02 -3.15
CA VAL A 136 19.52 -0.58 -2.96
C VAL A 136 20.18 0.17 -4.11
N ASP A 137 21.32 -0.34 -4.59
CA ASP A 137 22.05 0.21 -5.72
C ASP A 137 21.59 -0.41 -7.05
N PRO A 138 21.80 0.29 -8.18
CA PRO A 138 21.52 -0.23 -9.51
C PRO A 138 22.23 -1.57 -9.78
N ILE A 139 21.56 -2.47 -10.50
CA ILE A 139 22.12 -3.77 -10.91
C ILE A 139 23.01 -3.56 -12.13
N LEU A 140 24.19 -4.17 -12.14
CA LEU A 140 25.04 -4.20 -13.33
C LEU A 140 24.44 -5.19 -14.33
N VAL A 141 24.08 -4.70 -15.51
CA VAL A 141 23.56 -5.51 -16.61
C VAL A 141 24.57 -5.53 -17.74
N SER A 142 25.15 -6.69 -17.98
CA SER A 142 25.94 -6.95 -19.17
C SER A 142 25.01 -7.27 -20.32
N THR A 143 25.15 -6.57 -21.45
CA THR A 143 24.38 -6.85 -22.66
C THR A 143 25.24 -6.73 -23.93
N PRO A 144 25.15 -7.70 -24.85
CA PRO A 144 25.77 -7.60 -26.18
C PRO A 144 24.91 -6.84 -27.21
N ALA A 145 23.73 -6.31 -26.82
CA ALA A 145 22.81 -5.66 -27.76
C ALA A 145 23.48 -4.52 -28.55
N VAL A 146 23.32 -4.54 -29.87
CA VAL A 146 23.88 -3.53 -30.78
C VAL A 146 23.04 -2.25 -30.74
N GLU A 147 21.72 -2.42 -30.71
CA GLU A 147 20.76 -1.32 -30.56
C GLU A 147 20.20 -1.30 -29.13
N ALA A 148 19.67 -0.16 -28.71
CA ALA A 148 19.16 0.02 -27.36
C ALA A 148 17.97 -0.91 -27.08
N PRO A 149 18.02 -1.76 -26.04
CA PRO A 149 16.90 -2.58 -25.56
C PRO A 149 15.63 -1.79 -25.19
N TYR A 150 15.81 -0.54 -24.81
CA TYR A 150 14.78 0.39 -24.32
C TYR A 150 14.97 1.77 -24.95
N ASP A 151 13.94 2.59 -24.90
CA ASP A 151 13.98 3.94 -25.46
C ASP A 151 15.01 4.83 -24.73
N MET A 152 15.77 5.62 -25.51
CA MET A 152 16.76 6.55 -24.98
C MET A 152 16.08 7.84 -24.51
N VAL A 153 16.30 8.23 -23.25
CA VAL A 153 15.85 9.50 -22.69
C VAL A 153 16.84 10.62 -23.03
N ASP A 154 18.14 10.31 -22.90
CA ASP A 154 19.24 11.26 -23.16
C ASP A 154 20.52 10.50 -23.59
N GLY A 155 21.38 11.14 -24.36
CA GLY A 155 22.62 10.56 -24.88
C GLY A 155 22.43 9.50 -25.98
N GLU A 156 23.44 8.64 -26.16
CA GLU A 156 23.47 7.62 -27.22
C GLU A 156 23.69 6.21 -26.65
N TRP A 157 23.28 5.18 -27.40
CA TRP A 157 23.65 3.80 -27.09
C TRP A 157 25.14 3.56 -27.38
N PHE A 158 25.71 2.46 -26.87
CA PHE A 158 27.16 2.18 -26.97
C PHE A 158 27.71 2.43 -28.39
N ALA A 159 28.77 3.23 -28.50
CA ALA A 159 29.43 3.49 -29.77
C ALA A 159 30.24 2.26 -30.25
N ASP A 160 30.42 2.13 -31.57
CA ASP A 160 31.22 1.05 -32.18
C ASP A 160 32.73 1.17 -31.88
N GLN A 161 33.21 2.37 -31.49
CA GLN A 161 34.59 2.62 -31.05
C GLN A 161 34.60 3.66 -29.92
N ASP A 162 34.95 3.24 -28.70
CA ASP A 162 35.19 4.14 -27.58
C ASP A 162 36.55 4.85 -27.80
N GLU A 163 36.54 6.08 -28.32
CA GLU A 163 37.73 6.96 -28.44
C GLU A 163 38.23 7.50 -27.08
N SER A 164 37.54 7.19 -25.97
CA SER A 164 37.90 7.67 -24.62
C SER A 164 38.70 6.67 -23.79
N ASP A 165 39.62 7.16 -22.96
CA ASP A 165 40.43 6.36 -22.01
C ASP A 165 39.60 5.61 -20.94
N LEU A 166 38.33 6.01 -20.72
CA LEU A 166 37.42 5.39 -19.75
C LEU A 166 36.34 4.56 -20.46
N PRO A 167 35.95 3.38 -19.90
CA PRO A 167 34.90 2.57 -20.50
C PRO A 167 33.52 3.22 -20.35
N SER A 168 32.71 3.06 -21.39
CA SER A 168 31.35 3.59 -21.46
C SER A 168 30.34 2.75 -20.65
N ALA A 169 29.36 3.43 -20.07
CA ALA A 169 28.22 2.82 -19.38
C ALA A 169 26.92 3.59 -19.68
N ILE A 170 25.81 2.89 -19.66
CA ILE A 170 24.47 3.46 -19.83
C ILE A 170 23.69 3.19 -18.56
N ILE A 171 22.83 4.11 -18.13
CA ILE A 171 22.13 4.02 -16.86
C ILE A 171 20.62 4.14 -17.08
N SER A 172 19.79 3.43 -16.30
CA SER A 172 18.34 3.65 -16.39
C SER A 172 17.94 4.99 -15.77
N GLU A 173 16.85 5.58 -16.23
CA GLU A 173 16.35 6.88 -15.75
C GLU A 173 16.19 6.89 -14.22
N GLY A 174 15.52 5.89 -13.67
CA GLY A 174 15.35 5.77 -12.22
C GLY A 174 16.68 5.61 -11.46
N ALA A 175 17.66 4.92 -12.05
CA ALA A 175 19.00 4.80 -11.48
C ALA A 175 19.75 6.15 -11.50
N ALA A 176 19.62 6.90 -12.60
CA ALA A 176 20.28 8.20 -12.80
C ALA A 176 19.74 9.25 -11.83
N GLU A 177 18.42 9.32 -11.65
CA GLU A 177 17.76 10.18 -10.66
C GLU A 177 18.20 9.80 -9.23
N GLN A 178 18.26 8.51 -8.94
CA GLN A 178 18.61 7.99 -7.62
C GLN A 178 20.00 8.42 -7.17
N ILE A 179 21.00 8.33 -8.06
CA ILE A 179 22.39 8.71 -7.75
C ILE A 179 22.74 10.14 -8.21
N ASN A 180 21.75 10.86 -8.75
CA ASN A 180 21.86 12.23 -9.25
C ASN A 180 23.03 12.41 -10.23
N VAL A 181 23.01 11.65 -11.32
CA VAL A 181 24.00 11.71 -12.42
C VAL A 181 23.31 12.04 -13.74
N SER A 182 24.05 12.65 -14.65
CA SER A 182 23.61 12.96 -16.01
C SER A 182 24.60 12.41 -17.04
N VAL A 183 24.25 12.46 -18.32
CA VAL A 183 25.16 12.07 -19.41
C VAL A 183 26.45 12.90 -19.32
N GLY A 184 27.60 12.24 -19.39
CA GLY A 184 28.93 12.82 -19.24
C GLY A 184 29.53 12.69 -17.84
N ASP A 185 28.73 12.42 -16.81
CA ASP A 185 29.25 12.17 -15.46
C ASP A 185 30.02 10.84 -15.36
N GLU A 186 30.92 10.76 -14.39
CA GLU A 186 31.64 9.54 -14.05
C GLU A 186 31.02 8.86 -12.83
N VAL A 187 30.90 7.54 -12.92
CA VAL A 187 30.45 6.68 -11.82
C VAL A 187 31.53 5.69 -11.45
N LEU A 188 31.57 5.36 -10.16
CA LEU A 188 32.44 4.36 -9.61
C LEU A 188 31.61 3.11 -9.27
N ILE A 189 31.85 2.04 -10.02
CA ILE A 189 31.20 0.74 -9.84
C ILE A 189 32.10 -0.15 -8.98
N THR A 190 31.54 -0.66 -7.89
CA THR A 190 32.23 -1.49 -6.90
C THR A 190 31.57 -2.86 -6.82
N SER A 191 32.30 -3.92 -7.14
CA SER A 191 31.89 -5.31 -6.91
C SER A 191 32.65 -5.90 -5.71
N ILE A 192 32.42 -7.18 -5.40
CA ILE A 192 33.21 -7.89 -4.38
C ILE A 192 34.67 -8.12 -4.81
N ALA A 193 34.93 -8.12 -6.12
CA ALA A 193 36.24 -8.40 -6.69
C ALA A 193 37.00 -7.12 -7.02
N ASN A 194 36.40 -6.23 -7.81
CA ASN A 194 37.09 -5.05 -8.36
C ASN A 194 36.24 -3.78 -8.25
N GLN A 195 36.92 -2.65 -8.39
CA GLN A 195 36.30 -1.33 -8.51
C GLN A 195 36.77 -0.67 -9.81
N LYS A 196 35.82 -0.18 -10.61
CA LYS A 196 36.10 0.45 -11.91
C LYS A 196 35.32 1.75 -12.05
N ARG A 197 35.97 2.74 -12.64
CA ARG A 197 35.39 4.03 -13.00
C ARG A 197 34.88 3.95 -14.43
N LEU A 198 33.62 4.31 -14.64
CA LEU A 198 32.96 4.32 -15.95
C LEU A 198 32.38 5.70 -16.24
N ARG A 199 32.27 6.05 -17.52
CA ARG A 199 31.60 7.28 -17.96
C ARG A 199 30.18 6.98 -18.43
N ILE A 200 29.20 7.75 -17.95
CA ILE A 200 27.82 7.65 -18.42
C ILE A 200 27.69 8.30 -19.79
N VAL A 201 27.29 7.54 -20.81
CA VAL A 201 27.12 8.02 -22.20
C VAL A 201 25.66 8.12 -22.65
N GLY A 202 24.75 7.52 -21.89
CA GLY A 202 23.33 7.56 -22.19
C GLY A 202 22.44 7.15 -21.02
N ILE A 203 21.17 7.53 -21.10
CA ILE A 203 20.11 7.24 -20.12
C ILE A 203 18.95 6.56 -20.84
N VAL A 204 18.48 5.42 -20.34
CA VAL A 204 17.36 4.64 -20.91
C VAL A 204 16.11 4.69 -20.06
N GLU A 205 14.94 4.73 -20.69
CA GLU A 205 13.64 4.68 -20.02
C GLU A 205 13.31 3.23 -19.62
N GLN A 206 12.96 3.01 -18.35
CA GLN A 206 12.59 1.68 -17.84
C GLN A 206 11.34 1.72 -16.99
N ALA A 207 10.68 0.57 -16.88
CA ALA A 207 9.57 0.40 -15.96
C ALA A 207 10.00 0.73 -14.53
N GLN A 208 9.22 1.52 -13.80
CA GLN A 208 9.56 1.91 -12.43
C GLN A 208 9.50 0.72 -11.45
N ASP A 209 8.70 -0.30 -11.75
CA ASP A 209 8.45 -1.45 -10.89
C ASP A 209 8.78 -2.78 -11.58
N THR A 210 9.44 -3.68 -10.85
CA THR A 210 9.69 -5.05 -11.31
C THR A 210 8.45 -5.93 -11.06
N PRO A 211 7.96 -6.69 -12.06
CA PRO A 211 6.88 -7.66 -11.89
C PRO A 211 7.31 -8.89 -11.08
N SER A 212 6.34 -9.50 -10.42
CA SER A 212 6.46 -10.76 -9.69
C SER A 212 6.14 -11.83 -10.68
N LEU A 213 7.20 -12.37 -11.26
CA LEU A 213 7.10 -13.39 -12.29
C LEU A 213 7.04 -14.78 -11.65
N ALA A 214 6.53 -14.98 -10.43
CA ALA A 214 6.58 -16.30 -9.77
C ALA A 214 5.82 -17.38 -10.56
N SER A 215 6.27 -18.64 -10.48
CA SER A 215 5.72 -19.76 -11.27
C SER A 215 4.22 -19.94 -11.04
N GLU A 216 3.43 -19.89 -12.11
CA GLU A 216 2.04 -20.36 -12.13
C GLU A 216 1.97 -21.85 -11.75
N GLN A 217 1.87 -22.14 -10.46
CA GLN A 217 1.15 -23.30 -9.96
C GLN A 217 -0.03 -22.80 -9.14
N GLY A 218 -1.10 -22.40 -9.84
CA GLY A 218 -2.38 -22.08 -9.23
C GLY A 218 -3.10 -20.93 -9.91
N GLY A 219 -3.84 -21.22 -10.98
CA GLY A 219 -4.64 -20.23 -11.70
C GLY A 219 -5.61 -19.49 -10.77
N ARG A 220 -5.49 -18.15 -10.74
CA ARG A 220 -6.54 -17.27 -10.22
C ARG A 220 -7.36 -16.75 -11.40
N GLY A 221 -8.48 -17.41 -11.66
CA GLY A 221 -9.51 -16.87 -12.53
C GLY A 221 -10.07 -15.56 -11.98
N GLY A 222 -9.95 -14.48 -12.75
CA GLY A 222 -10.72 -13.25 -12.52
C GLY A 222 -12.22 -13.49 -12.78
N PRO A 223 -13.12 -12.69 -12.18
CA PRO A 223 -14.55 -12.88 -12.32
C PRO A 223 -15.05 -12.31 -13.66
N GLY A 224 -15.64 -13.17 -14.50
CA GLY A 224 -16.75 -12.77 -15.35
C GLY A 224 -16.53 -12.79 -16.87
N ARG A 225 -16.83 -13.93 -17.49
CA ARG A 225 -17.73 -14.01 -18.66
C ARG A 225 -18.31 -15.41 -18.75
N GLY A 226 -19.57 -15.55 -18.35
CA GLY A 226 -20.28 -16.82 -18.41
C GLY A 226 -20.57 -17.24 -19.84
N LYS A 227 -20.46 -18.55 -20.10
CA LYS A 227 -21.39 -19.29 -20.95
C LYS A 227 -21.88 -20.51 -20.15
N PRO A 228 -23.17 -20.83 -20.19
CA PRO A 228 -23.72 -22.00 -19.53
C PRO A 228 -23.47 -23.22 -20.41
N ASP A 229 -23.18 -24.37 -19.82
CA ASP A 229 -23.68 -25.68 -20.27
C ASP A 229 -23.49 -26.72 -19.15
N GLY A 230 -24.48 -27.60 -18.98
CA GLY A 230 -24.56 -28.68 -17.98
C GLY A 230 -23.46 -29.73 -18.16
N GLU A 231 -23.21 -30.69 -17.26
CA GLU A 231 -24.10 -31.50 -16.44
C GLU A 231 -23.30 -32.16 -15.29
N LYS A 232 -23.98 -32.30 -14.14
CA LYS A 232 -23.94 -33.35 -13.10
C LYS A 232 -22.69 -34.21 -12.77
N GLU A 233 -22.57 -34.36 -11.44
CA GLU A 233 -22.21 -35.56 -10.65
C GLU A 233 -20.78 -35.73 -10.09
N LYS A 234 -20.70 -35.65 -8.74
CA LYS A 234 -19.68 -36.29 -7.89
C LYS A 234 -20.09 -37.75 -7.63
N PRO A 235 -19.14 -38.62 -7.26
CA PRO A 235 -19.17 -39.06 -5.87
C PRO A 235 -17.79 -39.17 -5.17
N LYS A 236 -17.85 -39.11 -3.84
CA LYS A 236 -16.79 -39.37 -2.86
C LYS A 236 -16.38 -40.86 -2.83
N GLN A 237 -15.09 -41.16 -2.70
CA GLN A 237 -14.54 -42.40 -2.12
C GLN A 237 -13.28 -42.01 -1.31
N LYS A 238 -13.28 -42.07 0.03
CA LYS A 238 -13.07 -43.20 0.96
C LYS A 238 -11.70 -43.89 0.82
N ASN A 239 -10.93 -43.75 1.91
CA ASN A 239 -9.71 -44.43 2.33
C ASN A 239 -9.48 -45.84 1.74
N ALA A 240 -8.23 -46.08 1.31
CA ALA A 240 -7.58 -47.37 1.48
C ALA A 240 -6.08 -47.14 1.74
N ARG A 241 -5.63 -47.62 2.91
CA ARG A 241 -4.23 -47.93 3.21
C ARG A 241 -3.82 -49.10 2.32
N GLU A 242 -2.65 -49.04 1.71
CA GLU A 242 -1.97 -50.23 1.23
C GLU A 242 -0.52 -50.21 1.67
N ASP A 243 -0.17 -51.35 2.28
CA ASP A 243 1.10 -51.72 2.86
C ASP A 243 2.21 -51.82 1.80
N SER A 244 3.42 -51.36 2.13
CA SER A 244 4.63 -51.89 1.51
C SER A 244 5.63 -52.31 2.58
N LYS A 245 6.09 -53.55 2.40
CA LYS A 245 6.79 -54.41 3.34
C LYS A 245 8.18 -53.89 3.68
N SER A 246 8.46 -53.86 4.98
CA SER A 246 9.80 -53.82 5.57
C SER A 246 10.51 -55.16 5.33
N THR A 247 11.69 -55.12 4.73
CA THR A 247 12.66 -56.21 4.77
C THR A 247 13.69 -55.86 5.82
N GLU A 248 13.73 -56.65 6.89
CA GLU A 248 14.74 -56.65 7.93
C GLU A 248 16.14 -56.91 7.35
N ILE A 249 17.13 -56.10 7.75
CA ILE A 249 18.52 -56.55 7.80
C ILE A 249 19.09 -56.21 9.18
N ALA A 250 19.51 -57.29 9.82
CA ALA A 250 20.16 -57.51 11.10
C ALA A 250 20.99 -56.37 11.73
N ALA A 251 20.77 -56.21 13.03
CA ALA A 251 21.69 -55.62 13.99
C ALA A 251 22.95 -56.49 14.14
N GLY A 252 24.11 -55.84 14.08
CA GLY A 252 25.39 -56.38 14.52
C GLY A 252 26.08 -55.35 15.39
N GLU A 253 26.27 -55.68 16.67
CA GLU A 253 27.06 -54.93 17.62
C GLU A 253 28.52 -54.80 17.14
N THR A 254 29.11 -53.62 17.29
CA THR A 254 30.54 -53.48 17.63
C THR A 254 30.75 -52.11 18.26
N THR A 255 30.91 -52.12 19.57
CA THR A 255 31.62 -51.10 20.33
C THR A 255 33.11 -51.25 20.02
N GLU A 256 33.78 -50.18 19.58
CA GLU A 256 35.11 -49.78 20.06
C GLU A 256 35.65 -48.55 19.32
N ASN A 257 36.26 -47.66 20.13
CA ASN A 257 37.29 -46.69 19.81
C ASN A 257 36.91 -45.36 19.13
N LEU A 258 36.64 -44.41 20.02
CA LEU A 258 36.95 -42.99 19.90
C LEU A 258 38.40 -42.79 19.41
N THR A 259 38.55 -42.25 18.20
CA THR A 259 39.73 -41.46 17.82
C THR A 259 39.30 -40.00 17.70
N PRO A 260 40.08 -39.03 18.23
CA PRO A 260 39.83 -37.62 17.96
C PRO A 260 40.03 -37.39 16.46
N ALA A 261 39.02 -36.87 15.77
CA ALA A 261 39.17 -36.44 14.39
C ALA A 261 40.27 -35.37 14.33
N GLU A 262 41.32 -35.68 13.59
CA GLU A 262 42.39 -34.77 13.23
C GLU A 262 41.80 -33.51 12.58
N GLU A 263 42.22 -32.34 13.06
CA GLU A 263 42.01 -31.07 12.40
C GLU A 263 42.62 -31.14 10.99
N ASN A 264 41.76 -31.18 9.97
CA ASN A 264 42.17 -30.96 8.58
C ASN A 264 42.25 -29.43 8.37
N PRO A 265 43.44 -28.81 8.22
CA PRO A 265 43.57 -27.35 8.16
C PRO A 265 43.20 -26.73 6.80
N THR A 266 42.56 -27.45 5.89
CA THR A 266 42.43 -27.04 4.47
C THR A 266 41.06 -27.29 3.85
N SER A 267 39.98 -27.33 4.65
CA SER A 267 38.63 -27.15 4.11
C SER A 267 38.48 -25.68 3.66
N LYS A 268 38.82 -25.38 2.40
CA LYS A 268 38.53 -24.07 1.79
C LYS A 268 37.01 -23.89 1.82
N THR A 269 36.52 -23.01 2.70
CA THR A 269 35.10 -22.68 2.84
C THR A 269 34.52 -22.32 1.47
N GLN A 270 33.54 -23.09 1.00
CA GLN A 270 32.76 -22.73 -0.18
C GLN A 270 31.84 -21.57 0.17
N LEU A 271 31.94 -20.48 -0.58
CA LEU A 271 31.18 -19.26 -0.33
C LEU A 271 30.30 -18.93 -1.53
N GLY A 272 29.00 -18.79 -1.31
CA GLY A 272 28.09 -18.34 -2.37
C GLY A 272 28.38 -16.88 -2.74
N LEU A 273 28.66 -16.62 -4.03
CA LEU A 273 28.83 -15.25 -4.53
C LEU A 273 27.53 -14.46 -4.44
N PRO A 274 27.59 -13.11 -4.31
CA PRO A 274 26.44 -12.22 -4.43
C PRO A 274 25.71 -12.38 -5.77
N ASN A 275 24.77 -13.31 -5.85
CA ASN A 275 23.99 -13.52 -7.07
C ASN A 275 22.92 -12.45 -7.17
N ALA A 276 22.72 -11.91 -8.39
CA ALA A 276 21.59 -11.05 -8.66
C ALA A 276 20.30 -11.86 -8.49
N TYR A 277 19.29 -11.25 -7.87
CA TYR A 277 17.94 -11.78 -7.86
C TYR A 277 17.38 -11.69 -9.28
N VAL A 278 17.45 -12.78 -10.04
CA VAL A 278 16.99 -12.78 -11.42
C VAL A 278 15.56 -13.28 -11.47
N GLN A 279 14.60 -12.35 -11.37
CA GLN A 279 13.22 -12.62 -11.76
C GLN A 279 12.87 -12.09 -13.14
N GLY A 280 13.81 -11.43 -13.81
CA GLY A 280 13.70 -10.87 -15.16
C GLY A 280 14.71 -9.73 -15.35
N PRO A 281 14.57 -8.88 -16.39
CA PRO A 281 15.43 -7.71 -16.59
C PRO A 281 15.38 -6.76 -15.38
N ALA A 282 16.53 -6.22 -15.00
CA ALA A 282 16.62 -5.22 -13.94
C ALA A 282 16.07 -3.87 -14.41
N THR A 283 15.17 -3.27 -13.63
CA THR A 283 14.55 -1.96 -13.90
C THR A 283 15.37 -0.77 -13.39
N ASN A 284 16.21 -1.03 -12.38
CA ASN A 284 17.17 -0.08 -11.83
C ASN A 284 18.56 -0.62 -12.15
N ALA A 285 19.17 -0.14 -13.24
CA ALA A 285 20.29 -0.84 -13.87
C ALA A 285 21.34 0.11 -14.44
N VAL A 286 22.59 -0.37 -14.43
CA VAL A 286 23.71 0.19 -15.20
C VAL A 286 24.13 -0.86 -16.22
N TYR A 287 24.01 -0.51 -17.49
CA TYR A 287 24.34 -1.32 -18.65
C TYR A 287 25.80 -1.13 -19.04
N VAL A 288 26.49 -2.24 -19.28
CA VAL A 288 27.87 -2.28 -19.80
C VAL A 288 28.02 -3.38 -20.85
N ARG A 289 29.09 -3.30 -21.65
CA ARG A 289 29.50 -4.40 -22.53
C ARG A 289 30.03 -5.60 -21.73
N PRO A 290 29.90 -6.84 -22.23
CA PRO A 290 30.31 -8.06 -21.51
C PRO A 290 31.75 -8.05 -21.02
N GLU A 291 32.68 -7.52 -21.82
CA GLU A 291 34.11 -7.47 -21.49
C GLU A 291 34.38 -6.59 -20.26
N ILE A 292 33.61 -5.52 -20.10
CA ILE A 292 33.71 -4.61 -18.95
C ILE A 292 33.07 -5.24 -17.71
N ALA A 293 31.94 -5.95 -17.86
CA ALA A 293 31.31 -6.67 -16.76
C ALA A 293 32.25 -7.74 -16.18
N GLU A 294 32.96 -8.47 -17.02
CA GLU A 294 33.96 -9.46 -16.58
C GLU A 294 35.13 -8.82 -15.82
N GLN A 295 35.60 -7.65 -16.26
CA GLN A 295 36.62 -6.89 -15.53
C GLN A 295 36.13 -6.39 -14.17
N ILE A 296 34.87 -5.96 -14.08
CA ILE A 296 34.26 -5.50 -12.83
C ILE A 296 34.06 -6.66 -11.86
N ASN A 297 33.51 -7.78 -12.35
CA ASN A 297 33.18 -8.94 -11.52
C ASN A 297 34.39 -9.81 -11.17
N GLY A 298 35.43 -9.81 -12.00
CA GLY A 298 36.60 -10.67 -11.83
C GLY A 298 36.39 -12.13 -12.25
N PHE A 299 35.27 -12.44 -12.90
CA PHE A 299 34.91 -13.78 -13.39
C PHE A 299 34.06 -13.69 -14.68
N PRO A 300 34.07 -14.73 -15.53
CA PRO A 300 33.34 -14.72 -16.80
C PRO A 300 31.83 -14.63 -16.59
N ALA A 301 31.17 -13.82 -17.42
CA ALA A 301 29.74 -13.55 -17.30
C ALA A 301 28.92 -14.63 -18.02
N ARG A 302 28.07 -15.37 -17.29
CA ARG A 302 27.12 -16.31 -17.89
C ARG A 302 25.71 -15.73 -17.91
N ALA A 303 25.05 -15.78 -19.06
CA ALA A 303 23.71 -15.24 -19.25
C ALA A 303 22.70 -15.88 -18.29
N ASN A 304 21.90 -15.07 -17.63
CA ASN A 304 20.87 -15.51 -16.69
C ASN A 304 19.45 -15.08 -17.09
N VAL A 305 19.33 -14.14 -18.03
CA VAL A 305 18.07 -13.78 -18.70
C VAL A 305 18.33 -13.73 -20.20
N LEU A 306 17.40 -14.29 -20.98
CA LEU A 306 17.40 -14.11 -22.42
C LEU A 306 16.22 -13.21 -22.80
N GLN A 307 16.49 -12.12 -23.51
CA GLN A 307 15.45 -11.32 -24.15
C GLN A 307 15.38 -11.70 -25.63
N ILE A 308 14.18 -11.98 -26.14
CA ILE A 308 13.97 -12.51 -27.48
C ILE A 308 12.99 -11.61 -28.22
N ALA A 309 13.42 -11.11 -29.38
CA ALA A 309 12.53 -10.48 -30.35
C ALA A 309 12.19 -11.52 -31.42
N LEU A 310 10.91 -11.69 -31.70
CA LEU A 310 10.40 -12.63 -32.69
C LEU A 310 10.32 -11.95 -34.07
N ARG A 311 10.42 -12.73 -35.15
CA ARG A 311 10.22 -12.20 -36.50
C ARG A 311 8.74 -11.91 -36.77
N ASP A 312 8.50 -10.93 -37.63
CA ASP A 312 7.17 -10.60 -38.14
C ASP A 312 6.44 -11.86 -38.65
N GLY A 313 5.31 -12.20 -38.02
CA GLY A 313 4.48 -13.35 -38.38
C GLY A 313 4.58 -14.57 -37.47
N VAL A 314 5.48 -14.57 -36.47
CA VAL A 314 5.53 -15.62 -35.43
C VAL A 314 4.85 -15.10 -34.17
N THR A 315 3.83 -15.82 -33.68
CA THR A 315 3.17 -15.48 -32.42
C THR A 315 3.90 -16.08 -31.21
N THR A 316 3.81 -15.43 -30.05
CA THR A 316 4.37 -15.94 -28.79
C THR A 316 3.86 -17.35 -28.45
N SER A 317 2.59 -17.63 -28.73
CA SER A 317 1.99 -18.96 -28.54
C SER A 317 2.60 -20.05 -29.43
N GLU A 318 2.94 -19.71 -30.68
CA GLU A 318 3.59 -20.64 -31.60
C GLU A 318 5.02 -20.93 -31.15
N PHE A 319 5.77 -19.88 -30.79
CA PHE A 319 7.13 -20.01 -30.24
C PHE A 319 7.14 -20.87 -28.97
N GLU A 320 6.22 -20.62 -28.02
CA GLU A 320 6.09 -21.41 -26.80
C GLU A 320 5.82 -22.89 -27.12
N SER A 321 4.94 -23.19 -28.06
CA SER A 321 4.60 -24.58 -28.42
C SER A 321 5.81 -25.40 -28.89
N VAL A 322 6.76 -24.75 -29.57
CA VAL A 322 7.99 -25.39 -30.10
C VAL A 322 9.05 -25.56 -29.00
N TRP A 323 9.22 -24.55 -28.15
CA TRP A 323 10.34 -24.50 -27.20
C TRP A 323 10.03 -25.02 -25.80
N LYS A 324 8.75 -25.15 -25.42
CA LYS A 324 8.32 -25.57 -24.08
C LYS A 324 8.90 -26.91 -23.63
N SER A 325 9.00 -27.91 -24.51
CA SER A 325 9.59 -29.22 -24.17
C SER A 325 11.10 -29.13 -23.99
N LYS A 326 11.80 -28.39 -24.86
CA LYS A 326 13.25 -28.16 -24.79
C LYS A 326 13.64 -27.38 -23.53
N PHE A 327 12.87 -26.36 -23.18
CA PHE A 327 13.08 -25.55 -21.98
C PHE A 327 12.85 -26.35 -20.69
N LYS A 328 11.84 -27.23 -20.64
CA LYS A 328 11.66 -28.14 -19.49
C LYS A 328 12.78 -29.18 -19.35
N ALA A 329 13.40 -29.59 -20.46
CA ALA A 329 14.47 -30.57 -20.46
C ALA A 329 15.86 -29.95 -20.21
N ALA A 330 15.99 -28.62 -20.28
CA ALA A 330 17.23 -27.92 -19.94
C ALA A 330 17.55 -28.08 -18.45
N SER A 331 18.84 -27.98 -18.10
CA SER A 331 19.30 -27.96 -16.72
C SER A 331 20.09 -26.67 -16.48
N PRO A 332 19.58 -25.73 -15.65
CA PRO A 332 18.28 -25.74 -14.99
C PRO A 332 17.10 -25.63 -15.98
N PRO A 333 15.88 -26.09 -15.62
CA PRO A 333 14.71 -25.95 -16.47
C PRO A 333 14.47 -24.47 -16.74
N LEU A 334 13.98 -24.12 -17.93
CA LEU A 334 13.71 -22.75 -18.36
C LEU A 334 12.21 -22.51 -18.48
N ARG A 335 11.78 -21.26 -18.32
CA ARG A 335 10.41 -20.80 -18.50
C ARG A 335 10.35 -19.58 -19.39
N ILE A 336 9.24 -19.47 -20.10
CA ILE A 336 8.89 -18.33 -20.95
C ILE A 336 8.05 -17.36 -20.13
N VAL A 337 8.32 -16.07 -20.29
CA VAL A 337 7.57 -14.97 -19.70
C VAL A 337 7.22 -14.00 -20.83
N ASP A 338 5.92 -13.84 -21.07
CA ASP A 338 5.35 -12.97 -22.10
C ASP A 338 4.73 -11.71 -21.48
N TYR A 339 4.16 -10.84 -22.33
CA TYR A 339 3.48 -9.62 -21.90
C TYR A 339 2.37 -9.87 -20.88
N ASP A 340 1.52 -10.88 -21.09
CA ASP A 340 0.40 -11.18 -20.20
C ASP A 340 0.89 -11.67 -18.82
N THR A 341 1.97 -12.45 -18.80
CA THR A 341 2.64 -12.88 -17.56
C THR A 341 3.29 -11.69 -16.84
N VAL A 342 3.94 -10.77 -17.57
CA VAL A 342 4.49 -9.53 -17.00
C VAL A 342 3.39 -8.66 -16.41
N ARG A 343 2.32 -8.41 -17.18
CA ARG A 343 1.17 -7.61 -16.75
C ARG A 343 0.50 -8.20 -15.51
N SER A 344 0.19 -9.49 -15.52
CA SER A 344 -0.41 -10.18 -14.37
C SER A 344 0.56 -10.28 -13.17
N GLY A 345 1.86 -10.38 -13.43
CA GLY A 345 2.93 -10.24 -12.45
C GLY A 345 2.92 -8.86 -11.80
N MET A 346 2.85 -7.77 -12.58
CA MET A 346 2.72 -6.41 -12.04
C MET A 346 1.43 -6.24 -11.23
N GLU A 347 0.32 -6.82 -11.70
CA GLU A 347 -0.95 -6.86 -10.98
C GLU A 347 -0.88 -7.66 -9.65
N SER A 348 0.07 -8.58 -9.48
CA SER A 348 0.19 -9.44 -8.29
C SER A 348 1.31 -9.06 -7.32
N THR A 349 2.33 -8.32 -7.77
CA THR A 349 3.53 -7.94 -6.98
C THR A 349 3.23 -6.94 -5.89
N ARG A 350 2.33 -5.99 -6.19
CA ARG A 350 1.79 -5.07 -5.20
C ARG A 350 0.52 -5.69 -4.66
N SER A 351 0.13 -5.28 -3.46
CA SER A 351 -1.16 -5.53 -2.82
C SER A 351 -2.35 -4.95 -3.61
N ILE A 352 -2.38 -5.08 -4.94
CA ILE A 352 -3.35 -4.52 -5.88
C ILE A 352 -4.68 -5.23 -5.76
N SER A 353 -4.74 -6.51 -5.39
CA SER A 353 -6.03 -7.11 -4.98
C SER A 353 -6.64 -6.33 -3.80
N GLY A 354 -5.80 -5.94 -2.84
CA GLY A 354 -6.14 -5.05 -1.73
C GLY A 354 -6.48 -3.62 -2.17
N GLN A 355 -5.65 -2.98 -3.02
CA GLN A 355 -5.91 -1.62 -3.51
C GLN A 355 -7.12 -1.55 -4.44
N ARG A 356 -7.37 -2.56 -5.27
CA ARG A 356 -8.57 -2.72 -6.11
C ARG A 356 -9.82 -2.87 -5.25
N SER A 357 -9.75 -3.73 -4.24
CA SER A 357 -10.83 -3.86 -3.27
C SER A 357 -11.10 -2.52 -2.56
N GLN A 358 -10.04 -1.85 -2.10
CA GLN A 358 -10.12 -0.53 -1.45
C GLN A 358 -10.69 0.54 -2.39
N ALA A 359 -10.32 0.53 -3.67
CA ALA A 359 -10.80 1.48 -4.68
C ALA A 359 -12.27 1.25 -5.04
N TRP A 360 -12.70 -0.01 -5.16
CA TRP A 360 -14.13 -0.34 -5.35
C TRP A 360 -14.96 0.04 -4.13
N ALA A 361 -14.40 -0.15 -2.93
CA ALA A 361 -15.02 0.28 -1.70
C ALA A 361 -15.11 1.82 -1.62
N ALA A 362 -14.04 2.54 -1.98
CA ALA A 362 -14.01 4.00 -2.09
C ALA A 362 -15.02 4.54 -3.11
N THR A 363 -15.11 3.89 -4.27
CA THR A 363 -16.08 4.19 -5.32
C THR A 363 -17.52 4.00 -4.83
N GLY A 364 -17.79 2.90 -4.14
CA GLY A 364 -19.08 2.65 -3.50
C GLY A 364 -19.45 3.74 -2.50
N MET A 365 -18.50 4.17 -1.66
CA MET A 365 -18.71 5.24 -0.69
C MET A 365 -18.96 6.60 -1.36
N ALA A 366 -18.15 6.97 -2.35
CA ALA A 366 -18.34 8.19 -3.12
C ALA A 366 -19.71 8.19 -3.82
N SER A 367 -20.14 7.04 -4.33
CA SER A 367 -21.46 6.88 -4.97
C SER A 367 -22.61 7.05 -3.97
N ILE A 368 -22.53 6.42 -2.80
CA ILE A 368 -23.52 6.58 -1.73
C ILE A 368 -23.57 8.03 -1.25
N ALA A 369 -22.41 8.68 -1.07
CA ALA A 369 -22.28 10.09 -0.74
C ALA A 369 -23.01 10.97 -1.78
N ALA A 370 -22.70 10.74 -3.05
CA ALA A 370 -23.26 11.47 -4.18
C ALA A 370 -24.80 11.35 -4.22
N VAL A 371 -25.33 10.14 -4.08
CA VAL A 371 -26.79 9.88 -4.01
C VAL A 371 -27.42 10.65 -2.86
N PHE A 372 -26.78 10.68 -1.70
CA PHE A 372 -27.30 11.39 -0.53
C PHE A 372 -27.30 12.91 -0.71
N ILE A 373 -26.23 13.47 -1.29
CA ILE A 373 -26.13 14.90 -1.61
C ILE A 373 -27.20 15.29 -2.62
N ILE A 374 -27.37 14.49 -3.67
CA ILE A 374 -28.43 14.65 -4.68
C ILE A 374 -29.80 14.63 -3.99
N PHE A 375 -30.03 13.67 -3.08
CA PHE A 375 -31.25 13.59 -2.30
C PHE A 375 -31.53 14.84 -1.48
N SER A 376 -30.56 15.32 -0.71
CA SER A 376 -30.74 16.52 0.12
C SER A 376 -31.06 17.74 -0.74
N THR A 377 -30.41 17.88 -1.89
CA THR A 377 -30.58 19.02 -2.82
C THR A 377 -31.94 18.98 -3.51
N LEU A 378 -32.35 17.82 -4.04
CA LEU A 378 -33.65 17.65 -4.69
C LEU A 378 -34.81 17.75 -3.69
N SER A 379 -34.67 17.15 -2.51
CA SER A 379 -35.67 17.19 -1.45
C SER A 379 -35.94 18.62 -1.00
N MET A 380 -34.89 19.42 -0.84
CA MET A 380 -35.02 20.84 -0.53
C MET A 380 -35.79 21.57 -1.64
N GLY A 381 -35.38 21.43 -2.89
CA GLY A 381 -36.04 22.10 -4.00
C GLY A 381 -37.53 21.73 -4.15
N VAL A 382 -37.88 20.45 -3.98
CA VAL A 382 -39.28 20.01 -4.04
C VAL A 382 -40.08 20.57 -2.86
N SER A 383 -39.48 20.61 -1.66
CA SER A 383 -40.12 21.14 -0.46
C SER A 383 -40.42 22.64 -0.55
N GLU A 384 -39.53 23.42 -1.16
CA GLU A 384 -39.74 24.86 -1.42
C GLU A 384 -40.94 25.13 -2.33
N ARG A 385 -41.26 24.18 -3.24
CA ARG A 385 -42.40 24.28 -4.18
C ARG A 385 -43.61 23.45 -3.76
N ALA A 386 -43.63 22.94 -2.54
CA ALA A 386 -44.74 22.11 -2.09
C ALA A 386 -46.09 22.82 -2.26
N ARG A 387 -46.13 24.14 -2.03
CA ARG A 387 -47.33 24.97 -2.23
C ARG A 387 -47.70 25.14 -3.71
N GLU A 388 -46.74 25.44 -4.58
CA GLU A 388 -46.98 25.54 -6.03
C GLU A 388 -47.55 24.23 -6.60
N PHE A 389 -46.95 23.10 -6.23
CA PHE A 389 -47.42 21.77 -6.63
C PHE A 389 -48.80 21.45 -6.07
N ALA A 390 -49.09 21.89 -4.84
CA ALA A 390 -50.40 21.74 -4.23
C ALA A 390 -51.47 22.62 -4.93
N MET A 391 -51.12 23.83 -5.36
CA MET A 391 -51.97 24.72 -6.16
C MET A 391 -52.25 24.16 -7.55
N LEU A 392 -51.21 23.70 -8.24
CA LEU A 392 -51.31 23.05 -9.55
C LEU A 392 -52.22 21.81 -9.52
N ARG A 393 -52.17 21.06 -8.42
CA ARG A 393 -53.08 19.93 -8.14
C ARG A 393 -54.50 20.35 -7.79
N ALA A 394 -54.69 21.53 -7.18
CA ALA A 394 -56.03 22.07 -6.91
C ALA A 394 -56.76 22.47 -8.19
N ILE A 395 -56.01 22.92 -9.20
CA ILE A 395 -56.57 23.42 -10.47
C ILE A 395 -56.84 22.28 -11.46
N ALA A 396 -55.85 21.41 -11.75
CA ALA A 396 -56.03 20.42 -12.83
C ALA A 396 -55.09 19.20 -12.83
N LEU A 397 -53.90 19.27 -12.21
CA LEU A 397 -52.87 18.23 -12.40
C LEU A 397 -53.10 16.98 -11.55
N THR A 398 -52.95 15.80 -12.15
CA THR A 398 -53.03 14.52 -11.43
C THR A 398 -51.73 14.20 -10.67
N ARG A 399 -51.79 13.25 -9.72
CA ARG A 399 -50.62 12.80 -8.94
C ARG A 399 -49.50 12.25 -9.84
N SER A 400 -49.85 11.48 -10.87
CA SER A 400 -48.88 10.93 -11.82
C SER A 400 -48.29 11.99 -12.75
N GLN A 401 -49.05 13.01 -13.15
CA GLN A 401 -48.54 14.14 -13.92
C GLN A 401 -47.58 15.00 -13.09
N LEU A 402 -47.89 15.21 -11.81
CA LEU A 402 -46.98 15.91 -10.88
C LEU A 402 -45.68 15.12 -10.66
N ALA A 403 -45.78 13.81 -10.42
CA ALA A 403 -44.60 12.95 -10.31
C ALA A 403 -43.77 12.96 -11.61
N GLY A 404 -44.42 12.97 -12.77
CA GLY A 404 -43.76 13.08 -14.08
C GLY A 404 -43.03 14.41 -14.29
N ILE A 405 -43.57 15.53 -13.77
CA ILE A 405 -42.88 16.84 -13.77
C ILE A 405 -41.61 16.77 -12.92
N ILE A 406 -41.71 16.29 -11.68
CA ILE A 406 -40.56 16.19 -10.76
C ILE A 406 -39.50 15.23 -11.31
N ALA A 407 -39.92 14.09 -11.88
CA ALA A 407 -39.01 13.13 -12.49
C ALA A 407 -38.28 13.72 -13.71
N LEU A 408 -38.99 14.36 -14.65
CA LEU A 408 -38.37 14.95 -15.83
C LEU A 408 -37.43 16.11 -15.48
N GLU A 409 -37.80 16.93 -14.50
CA GLU A 409 -36.93 17.98 -13.97
C GLU A 409 -35.66 17.39 -13.35
N SER A 410 -35.80 16.35 -12.52
CA SER A 410 -34.66 15.69 -11.88
C SER A 410 -33.72 15.05 -12.91
N VAL A 411 -34.26 14.40 -13.95
CA VAL A 411 -33.46 13.84 -15.06
C VAL A 411 -32.74 14.94 -15.86
N THR A 412 -33.40 16.07 -16.11
CA THR A 412 -32.79 17.19 -16.84
C THR A 412 -31.64 17.81 -16.04
N LEU A 413 -31.86 18.06 -14.74
CA LEU A 413 -30.82 18.55 -13.83
C LEU A 413 -29.69 17.52 -13.68
N ALA A 414 -30.01 16.23 -13.62
CA ALA A 414 -29.04 15.13 -13.58
C ALA A 414 -28.15 15.11 -14.82
N LEU A 415 -28.73 15.27 -16.01
CA LEU A 415 -27.97 15.29 -17.26
C LEU A 415 -26.98 16.46 -17.31
N PHE A 416 -27.43 17.69 -16.99
CA PHE A 416 -26.54 18.86 -16.96
C PHE A 416 -25.48 18.74 -15.85
N GLY A 417 -25.88 18.23 -14.69
CA GLY A 417 -24.98 17.99 -13.57
C GLY A 417 -23.93 16.93 -13.87
N TRP A 418 -24.30 15.86 -14.57
CA TRP A 418 -23.38 14.80 -14.99
C TRP A 418 -22.37 15.29 -16.02
N ILE A 419 -22.83 15.98 -17.08
CA ILE A 419 -21.94 16.56 -18.10
C ILE A 419 -20.99 17.58 -17.46
N GLY A 420 -21.51 18.51 -16.66
CA GLY A 420 -20.68 19.49 -15.94
C GLY A 420 -19.73 18.85 -14.94
N GLY A 421 -20.16 17.74 -14.32
CA GLY A 421 -19.37 16.94 -13.40
C GLY A 421 -18.22 16.18 -14.04
N LEU A 422 -18.43 15.62 -15.24
CA LEU A 422 -17.37 15.01 -16.05
C LEU A 422 -16.35 16.06 -16.47
N LEU A 423 -16.80 17.24 -16.92
CA LEU A 423 -15.91 18.35 -17.27
C LEU A 423 -15.12 18.86 -16.05
N ALA A 424 -15.78 19.08 -14.91
CA ALA A 424 -15.12 19.50 -13.68
C ALA A 424 -14.15 18.43 -13.16
N GLY A 425 -14.53 17.15 -13.22
CA GLY A 425 -13.67 16.03 -12.87
C GLY A 425 -12.43 15.96 -13.77
N TRP A 426 -12.59 16.10 -15.08
CA TRP A 426 -11.47 16.16 -16.02
C TRP A 426 -10.52 17.34 -15.73
N VAL A 427 -11.06 18.54 -15.51
CA VAL A 427 -10.25 19.71 -15.13
C VAL A 427 -9.53 19.45 -13.80
N LEU A 428 -10.20 18.85 -12.82
CA LEU A 428 -9.58 18.55 -11.54
C LEU A 428 -8.47 17.50 -11.65
N LEU A 429 -8.65 16.48 -12.50
CA LEU A 429 -7.62 15.47 -12.77
C LEU A 429 -6.42 16.07 -13.50
N THR A 430 -6.64 16.94 -14.49
CA THR A 430 -5.56 17.62 -15.21
C THR A 430 -4.79 18.59 -14.33
N VAL A 431 -5.48 19.40 -13.51
CA VAL A 431 -4.84 20.26 -12.51
C VAL A 431 -4.15 19.43 -11.42
N GLY A 432 -4.77 18.32 -11.00
CA GLY A 432 -4.20 17.38 -10.03
C GLY A 432 -2.90 16.75 -10.53
N ASN A 433 -2.84 16.37 -11.80
CA ASN A 433 -1.63 15.85 -12.46
C ASN A 433 -0.48 16.86 -12.44
N GLN A 434 -0.78 18.17 -12.59
CA GLN A 434 0.25 19.22 -12.57
C GLN A 434 0.70 19.60 -11.16
N LEU A 435 -0.24 19.69 -10.21
CA LEU A 435 0.06 20.10 -8.83
C LEU A 435 0.62 18.95 -7.97
N LEU A 436 0.28 17.72 -8.31
CA LEU A 436 0.64 16.50 -7.58
C LEU A 436 1.15 15.45 -8.59
N PRO A 437 2.28 15.70 -9.29
CA PRO A 437 2.83 14.76 -10.27
C PRO A 437 3.13 13.38 -9.66
N SER A 438 3.41 13.33 -8.36
CA SER A 438 3.60 12.07 -7.61
C SER A 438 2.34 11.18 -7.52
N LEU A 439 1.14 11.69 -7.84
CA LEU A 439 -0.11 10.93 -7.80
C LEU A 439 -0.50 10.33 -9.16
N PHE A 440 -0.10 10.98 -10.25
CA PHE A 440 -0.54 10.66 -11.60
C PHE A 440 0.70 10.73 -12.51
N HIS A 441 1.38 9.60 -12.69
CA HIS A 441 2.56 9.52 -13.56
C HIS A 441 2.18 9.29 -15.03
N SER A 442 1.01 8.71 -15.29
CA SER A 442 0.48 8.43 -16.62
C SER A 442 -0.61 9.43 -17.02
N SER A 443 -0.83 9.56 -18.33
CA SER A 443 -1.79 10.50 -18.92
C SER A 443 -3.19 10.42 -18.28
N VAL A 444 -3.81 11.59 -18.07
CA VAL A 444 -5.17 11.69 -17.50
C VAL A 444 -6.18 11.09 -18.47
N THR A 445 -6.66 9.87 -18.18
CA THR A 445 -7.67 9.20 -18.99
C THR A 445 -9.01 9.09 -18.26
N LEU A 446 -10.07 9.50 -18.94
CA LEU A 446 -11.44 9.22 -18.51
C LEU A 446 -11.89 7.90 -19.13
N GLY A 447 -11.72 6.82 -18.36
CA GLY A 447 -12.19 5.50 -18.74
C GLY A 447 -13.70 5.48 -19.04
N TRP A 448 -14.11 4.68 -20.03
CA TRP A 448 -15.53 4.49 -20.37
C TRP A 448 -16.34 3.94 -19.18
N THR A 449 -15.70 3.10 -18.36
CA THR A 449 -16.19 2.61 -17.06
C THR A 449 -16.59 3.73 -16.12
N CYS A 450 -15.73 4.75 -15.98
CA CYS A 450 -16.00 5.92 -15.15
C CYS A 450 -17.19 6.73 -15.67
N VAL A 451 -17.25 6.99 -16.98
CA VAL A 451 -18.35 7.73 -17.61
C VAL A 451 -19.69 7.01 -17.38
N LEU A 452 -19.73 5.70 -17.59
CA LEU A 452 -20.92 4.88 -17.42
C LEU A 452 -21.34 4.76 -15.95
N LEU A 453 -20.40 4.49 -15.05
CA LEU A 453 -20.68 4.32 -13.63
C LEU A 453 -21.13 5.63 -12.96
N SER A 454 -20.46 6.74 -13.26
CA SER A 454 -20.88 8.07 -12.78
C SER A 454 -22.26 8.45 -13.32
N GLY A 455 -22.53 8.17 -14.61
CA GLY A 455 -23.84 8.40 -15.23
C GLY A 455 -24.95 7.60 -14.56
N ILE A 456 -24.74 6.30 -14.35
CA ILE A 456 -25.69 5.43 -13.63
C ILE A 456 -25.90 5.93 -12.20
N THR A 457 -24.83 6.26 -11.48
CA THR A 457 -24.90 6.73 -10.09
C THR A 457 -25.71 8.01 -9.96
N VAL A 458 -25.47 8.99 -10.84
CA VAL A 458 -26.17 10.28 -10.82
C VAL A 458 -27.62 10.12 -11.25
N LEU A 459 -27.90 9.31 -12.28
CA LEU A 459 -29.26 9.08 -12.76
C LEU A 459 -30.10 8.28 -11.75
N ALA A 460 -29.57 7.16 -11.26
CA ALA A 460 -30.22 6.35 -10.24
C ALA A 460 -30.37 7.14 -8.93
N GLY A 461 -29.34 7.90 -8.57
CA GLY A 461 -29.37 8.83 -7.44
C GLY A 461 -30.46 9.88 -7.57
N ALA A 462 -30.57 10.54 -8.72
CA ALA A 462 -31.59 11.56 -8.97
C ALA A 462 -33.01 11.01 -8.96
N LEU A 463 -33.23 9.89 -9.64
CA LEU A 463 -34.55 9.24 -9.69
C LEU A 463 -34.94 8.70 -8.33
N GLY A 464 -34.05 7.97 -7.65
CA GLY A 464 -34.28 7.44 -6.31
C GLY A 464 -34.52 8.55 -5.29
N ALA A 465 -33.71 9.60 -5.33
CA ALA A 465 -33.88 10.79 -4.50
C ALA A 465 -35.21 11.48 -4.73
N ALA A 466 -35.70 11.56 -5.96
CA ALA A 466 -36.95 12.23 -6.30
C ALA A 466 -38.18 11.47 -5.80
N ILE A 467 -38.09 10.15 -5.51
CA ILE A 467 -39.22 9.34 -5.06
C ILE A 467 -39.82 9.88 -3.75
N ILE A 468 -39.01 10.06 -2.71
CA ILE A 468 -39.50 10.47 -1.39
C ILE A 468 -40.13 11.87 -1.43
N PRO A 469 -39.49 12.90 -2.01
CA PRO A 469 -40.07 14.24 -2.13
C PRO A 469 -41.28 14.28 -3.04
N ALA A 470 -41.28 13.57 -4.17
CA ALA A 470 -42.45 13.49 -5.06
C ALA A 470 -43.62 12.81 -4.33
N TRP A 471 -43.36 11.72 -3.62
CA TRP A 471 -44.39 11.01 -2.84
C TRP A 471 -44.99 11.89 -1.74
N ARG A 472 -44.14 12.65 -1.03
CA ARG A 472 -44.60 13.65 -0.05
C ARG A 472 -45.42 14.74 -0.72
N ALA A 473 -44.96 15.32 -1.83
CA ALA A 473 -45.66 16.37 -2.57
C ALA A 473 -47.03 15.89 -3.11
N MET A 474 -47.14 14.62 -3.51
CA MET A 474 -48.40 13.99 -3.91
C MET A 474 -49.39 13.76 -2.76
N ARG A 475 -48.90 13.68 -1.51
CA ARG A 475 -49.73 13.45 -0.32
C ARG A 475 -50.17 14.72 0.40
N ILE A 476 -49.46 15.83 0.21
CA ILE A 476 -49.86 17.12 0.80
C ILE A 476 -51.23 17.52 0.21
N LYS A 477 -52.21 17.85 1.05
CA LYS A 477 -53.51 18.35 0.59
C LYS A 477 -53.36 19.84 0.19
N PRO A 478 -54.02 20.30 -0.89
CA PRO A 478 -53.98 21.71 -1.29
C PRO A 478 -54.32 22.68 -0.16
N LEU A 479 -55.29 22.33 0.69
CA LEU A 479 -55.68 23.13 1.84
C LEU A 479 -54.55 23.23 2.88
N ASP A 480 -53.90 22.11 3.23
CA ASP A 480 -52.81 22.08 4.21
C ASP A 480 -51.60 22.91 3.77
N ALA A 481 -51.32 22.94 2.46
CA ALA A 481 -50.23 23.73 1.87
C ALA A 481 -50.50 25.25 1.88
N MET A 482 -51.77 25.66 2.00
CA MET A 482 -52.16 27.07 2.08
C MET A 482 -52.19 27.60 3.53
N THR A 483 -52.15 26.71 4.53
CA THR A 483 -52.09 27.06 5.94
C THR A 483 -50.66 27.04 6.48
N THR A 484 -50.25 28.06 7.23
CA THR A 484 -48.97 28.08 7.95
C THR A 484 -49.01 27.13 9.15
N GLN A 485 -48.59 25.89 8.95
CA GLN A 485 -48.47 24.92 10.05
C GLN A 485 -47.13 25.09 10.79
N THR A 486 -47.19 25.39 12.09
CA THR A 486 -46.07 25.24 13.00
C THR A 486 -45.80 23.75 13.22
N LYS A 487 -44.79 23.18 12.56
CA LYS A 487 -44.36 21.80 12.80
C LYS A 487 -43.57 21.72 14.10
N THR A 488 -44.03 20.93 15.06
CA THR A 488 -43.23 20.56 16.23
C THR A 488 -42.12 19.59 15.81
N PRO A 489 -40.86 19.79 16.24
CA PRO A 489 -39.77 18.89 15.89
C PRO A 489 -40.01 17.48 16.45
N HIS A 490 -39.92 16.45 15.59
CA HIS A 490 -40.05 15.04 15.98
C HIS A 490 -38.78 14.51 16.70
N THR A 491 -38.39 15.11 17.82
CA THR A 491 -37.12 14.81 18.51
C THR A 491 -36.98 13.33 18.91
N ARG A 492 -38.06 12.69 19.41
CA ARG A 492 -38.04 11.27 19.82
C ARG A 492 -37.73 10.31 18.66
N TRP A 493 -38.25 10.60 17.46
CA TRP A 493 -38.01 9.79 16.28
C TRP A 493 -36.55 9.85 15.82
N TRP A 494 -35.94 11.04 15.87
CA TRP A 494 -34.53 11.22 15.53
C TRP A 494 -33.59 10.51 16.50
N ILE A 495 -33.93 10.47 17.79
CA ILE A 495 -33.18 9.69 18.78
C ILE A 495 -33.32 8.19 18.51
N PHE A 496 -34.53 7.71 18.20
CA PHE A 496 -34.74 6.30 17.83
C PHE A 496 -33.91 5.88 16.61
N LEU A 497 -33.90 6.70 15.55
CA LEU A 497 -33.05 6.47 14.38
C LEU A 497 -31.56 6.50 14.77
N GLY A 498 -31.16 7.39 15.66
CA GLY A 498 -29.79 7.44 16.19
C GLY A 498 -29.40 6.15 16.92
N CYS A 499 -30.27 5.62 17.77
CA CYS A 499 -30.05 4.34 18.45
C CYS A 499 -29.95 3.18 17.45
N ALA A 500 -30.82 3.14 16.44
CA ALA A 500 -30.72 2.15 15.35
C ALA A 500 -29.39 2.29 14.59
N GLY A 501 -28.94 3.52 14.36
CA GLY A 501 -27.64 3.81 13.74
C GLY A 501 -26.45 3.32 14.57
N ILE A 502 -26.49 3.48 15.90
CA ILE A 502 -25.47 2.94 16.82
C ILE A 502 -25.45 1.42 16.77
N VAL A 503 -26.62 0.76 16.78
CA VAL A 503 -26.70 -0.71 16.70
C VAL A 503 -26.08 -1.22 15.38
N LEU A 504 -26.39 -0.58 14.26
CA LEU A 504 -25.79 -0.91 12.96
C LEU A 504 -24.29 -0.62 12.93
N ALA A 505 -23.83 0.50 13.48
CA ALA A 505 -22.40 0.80 13.54
C ALA A 505 -21.64 -0.21 14.45
N ALA A 506 -22.23 -0.60 15.58
CA ALA A 506 -21.67 -1.58 16.52
C ALA A 506 -21.65 -3.01 15.95
N SER A 507 -22.47 -3.31 14.94
CA SER A 507 -22.42 -4.61 14.26
C SER A 507 -21.09 -4.86 13.54
N ALA A 508 -20.35 -3.80 13.19
CA ALA A 508 -19.07 -3.91 12.49
C ALA A 508 -17.94 -4.47 13.36
N PRO A 509 -17.61 -3.90 14.53
CA PRO A 509 -16.63 -4.53 15.42
C PRO A 509 -17.13 -5.89 15.92
N LEU A 510 -18.45 -6.08 16.07
CA LEU A 510 -19.02 -7.37 16.46
C LEU A 510 -18.72 -8.46 15.41
N SER A 511 -18.93 -8.18 14.12
CA SER A 511 -18.70 -9.14 13.04
C SER A 511 -17.22 -9.48 12.86
N VAL A 512 -16.33 -8.50 13.04
CA VAL A 512 -14.88 -8.67 12.82
C VAL A 512 -14.20 -9.42 13.97
N PHE A 513 -14.51 -9.04 15.23
CA PHE A 513 -13.76 -9.52 16.40
C PHE A 513 -14.44 -10.65 17.17
N PHE A 514 -15.77 -10.71 17.18
CA PHE A 514 -16.49 -11.61 18.09
C PHE A 514 -17.12 -12.82 17.42
N ILE A 515 -17.45 -12.76 16.12
CA ILE A 515 -18.11 -13.87 15.42
C ILE A 515 -17.06 -14.77 14.74
N PRO A 516 -16.89 -16.03 15.20
CA PRO A 516 -16.02 -16.98 14.52
C PRO A 516 -16.62 -17.40 13.18
N MET A 517 -15.91 -17.15 12.10
CA MET A 517 -16.27 -17.53 10.72
C MET A 517 -14.99 -17.92 9.98
N SER A 518 -15.10 -18.62 8.85
CA SER A 518 -13.94 -18.87 7.96
C SER A 518 -13.45 -17.57 7.30
N ASP A 519 -12.16 -17.49 6.96
CA ASP A 519 -11.52 -16.28 6.42
C ASP A 519 -12.20 -15.74 5.15
N THR A 520 -12.61 -16.64 4.27
CA THR A 520 -13.35 -16.29 3.04
C THR A 520 -14.71 -15.68 3.34
N MET A 521 -15.44 -16.25 4.31
CA MET A 521 -16.74 -15.73 4.74
C MET A 521 -16.60 -14.41 5.51
N LYS A 522 -15.56 -14.23 6.32
CA LYS A 522 -15.27 -12.95 6.99
C LYS A 522 -15.01 -11.85 5.97
N THR A 523 -14.15 -12.11 4.98
CA THR A 523 -13.81 -11.14 3.93
C THR A 523 -15.04 -10.73 3.12
N TRP A 524 -15.89 -11.69 2.75
CA TRP A 524 -17.15 -11.43 2.05
C TRP A 524 -18.13 -10.62 2.92
N THR A 525 -18.34 -11.05 4.16
CA THR A 525 -19.24 -10.39 5.11
C THR A 525 -18.78 -8.97 5.43
N TYR A 526 -17.46 -8.77 5.55
CA TYR A 526 -16.89 -7.46 5.75
C TYR A 526 -17.20 -6.52 4.58
N SER A 527 -16.94 -6.99 3.35
CA SER A 527 -17.09 -6.22 2.12
C SER A 527 -18.55 -5.87 1.79
N PHE A 528 -19.47 -6.82 1.93
CA PHE A 528 -20.85 -6.68 1.45
C PHE A 528 -21.89 -6.39 2.52
N VAL A 529 -21.61 -6.70 3.79
CA VAL A 529 -22.57 -6.52 4.89
C VAL A 529 -22.08 -5.47 5.88
N THR A 530 -20.88 -5.67 6.43
CA THR A 530 -20.34 -4.87 7.53
C THR A 530 -20.10 -3.43 7.12
N TRP A 531 -19.41 -3.20 6.02
CA TRP A 531 -19.10 -1.86 5.53
C TRP A 531 -20.36 -1.06 5.16
N PRO A 532 -21.29 -1.59 4.34
CA PRO A 532 -22.56 -0.91 4.07
C PRO A 532 -23.38 -0.65 5.34
N ALA A 533 -23.41 -1.60 6.30
CA ALA A 533 -24.10 -1.41 7.57
C ALA A 533 -23.48 -0.27 8.40
N LEU A 534 -22.14 -0.15 8.44
CA LEU A 534 -21.45 0.94 9.12
C LEU A 534 -21.79 2.30 8.48
N LEU A 535 -21.83 2.38 7.15
CA LEU A 535 -22.21 3.60 6.41
C LEU A 535 -23.67 3.98 6.66
N VAL A 536 -24.60 3.03 6.57
CA VAL A 536 -26.01 3.25 6.89
C VAL A 536 -26.18 3.65 8.34
N GLY A 537 -25.42 3.03 9.26
CA GLY A 537 -25.37 3.37 10.67
C GLY A 537 -24.99 4.83 10.89
N MET A 538 -23.95 5.33 10.21
CA MET A 538 -23.54 6.74 10.24
C MET A 538 -24.62 7.69 9.72
N ILE A 539 -25.28 7.33 8.61
CA ILE A 539 -26.38 8.13 8.04
C ILE A 539 -27.54 8.26 9.04
N LEU A 540 -27.93 7.15 9.67
CA LEU A 540 -29.01 7.11 10.67
C LEU A 540 -28.63 7.78 11.99
N LEU A 541 -27.35 7.80 12.34
CA LEU A 541 -26.80 8.46 13.53
C LEU A 541 -26.76 10.00 13.39
N THR A 542 -26.64 10.50 12.17
CA THR A 542 -26.46 11.94 11.89
C THR A 542 -27.51 12.86 12.56
N PRO A 543 -28.83 12.62 12.48
CA PRO A 543 -29.83 13.48 13.12
C PRO A 543 -29.66 13.59 14.63
N ALA A 544 -29.29 12.50 15.30
CA ALA A 544 -29.06 12.49 16.74
C ALA A 544 -27.79 13.28 17.10
N VAL A 545 -26.72 13.16 16.31
CA VAL A 545 -25.48 13.94 16.50
C VAL A 545 -25.72 15.43 16.24
N VAL A 546 -26.55 15.80 15.25
CA VAL A 546 -26.96 17.20 15.03
C VAL A 546 -27.64 17.76 16.28
N LEU A 547 -28.62 17.03 16.85
CA LEU A 547 -29.34 17.45 18.06
C LEU A 547 -28.41 17.54 19.28
N LEU A 548 -27.51 16.58 19.44
CA LEU A 548 -26.53 16.55 20.52
C LEU A 548 -25.54 17.71 20.39
N CYS A 549 -25.02 17.95 19.19
CA CYS A 549 -24.08 19.04 18.92
C CYS A 549 -24.72 20.40 19.14
N GLU A 550 -25.95 20.61 18.66
CA GLU A 550 -26.71 21.84 18.90
C GLU A 550 -26.92 22.08 20.41
N ARG A 551 -27.17 21.03 21.19
CA ARG A 551 -27.35 21.11 22.64
C ARG A 551 -26.05 21.36 23.41
N LEU A 552 -24.95 20.71 23.04
CA LEU A 552 -23.67 20.79 23.74
C LEU A 552 -22.85 22.01 23.33
N PHE A 553 -22.66 22.20 22.02
CA PHE A 553 -21.78 23.24 21.47
C PHE A 553 -22.51 24.53 21.13
N GLY A 554 -23.83 24.52 20.93
CA GLY A 554 -24.63 25.72 20.67
C GLY A 554 -24.42 26.84 21.71
N PRO A 555 -24.52 26.56 23.03
CA PRO A 555 -24.24 27.55 24.08
C PRO A 555 -22.79 28.05 24.11
N LEU A 556 -21.83 27.20 23.71
CA LEU A 556 -20.41 27.55 23.72
C LEU A 556 -20.06 28.46 22.54
N VAL A 557 -20.50 28.10 21.34
CA VAL A 557 -20.28 28.90 20.12
C VAL A 557 -21.02 30.23 20.17
N THR A 558 -22.23 30.28 20.74
CA THR A 558 -22.98 31.53 20.93
C THR A 558 -22.27 32.51 21.88
N ARG A 559 -21.73 32.01 23.00
CA ARG A 559 -20.90 32.81 23.91
C ARG A 559 -19.65 33.32 23.22
N LEU A 560 -18.96 32.47 22.47
CA LEU A 560 -17.74 32.84 21.74
C LEU A 560 -17.98 33.95 20.69
N LEU A 561 -19.12 33.90 20.00
CA LEU A 561 -19.48 34.88 18.96
C LEU A 561 -20.29 36.08 19.47
N GLY A 562 -20.64 36.12 20.77
CA GLY A 562 -21.38 37.21 21.39
C GLY A 562 -22.83 37.35 20.86
N LEU A 563 -23.51 36.22 20.65
CA LEU A 563 -24.91 36.17 20.22
C LEU A 563 -25.83 35.78 21.38
N ASP A 564 -27.08 36.26 21.36
CA ASP A 564 -28.10 35.78 22.30
C ASP A 564 -28.38 34.29 22.05
N PRO A 565 -28.23 33.41 23.06
CA PRO A 565 -28.51 31.97 22.94
C PRO A 565 -29.89 31.65 22.38
N ARG A 566 -30.88 32.54 22.56
CA ARG A 566 -32.24 32.38 22.03
C ARG A 566 -32.29 32.43 20.51
N LEU A 567 -31.39 33.18 19.86
CA LEU A 567 -31.34 33.31 18.39
C LEU A 567 -30.78 32.07 17.71
N VAL A 568 -29.98 31.27 18.42
CA VAL A 568 -29.33 30.06 17.87
C VAL A 568 -30.10 28.78 18.23
N ARG A 569 -31.00 28.85 19.20
CA ARG A 569 -31.84 27.72 19.61
C ARG A 569 -32.69 27.25 18.42
N THR A 570 -32.64 25.96 18.11
CA THR A 570 -33.39 25.29 17.03
C THR A 570 -32.99 25.67 15.59
N GLN A 571 -31.82 26.26 15.38
CA GLN A 571 -31.35 26.66 14.05
C GLN A 571 -31.05 25.46 13.14
N LEU A 572 -30.35 24.45 13.65
CA LEU A 572 -29.99 23.27 12.86
C LEU A 572 -31.15 22.27 12.76
N SER A 573 -31.87 22.08 13.87
CA SER A 573 -32.94 21.09 14.00
C SER A 573 -34.25 21.48 13.28
N SER A 574 -34.48 22.77 13.04
CA SER A 574 -35.63 23.24 12.25
C SER A 574 -35.56 22.80 10.78
N ASN A 575 -34.35 22.64 10.24
CA ASN A 575 -34.10 22.29 8.84
C ASN A 575 -33.31 20.97 8.70
N MET A 576 -33.75 19.95 9.43
CA MET A 576 -33.04 18.68 9.63
C MET A 576 -32.51 18.04 8.34
N TRP A 577 -33.35 17.86 7.29
CA TRP A 577 -32.93 17.21 6.04
C TRP A 577 -31.78 17.93 5.32
N ARG A 578 -31.73 19.27 5.43
CA ARG A 578 -30.67 20.10 4.86
C ARG A 578 -29.38 19.94 5.66
N THR A 579 -29.48 20.05 6.99
CA THR A 579 -28.32 19.90 7.89
C THR A 579 -27.69 18.52 7.75
N ILE A 580 -28.50 17.47 7.69
CA ILE A 580 -28.04 16.09 7.46
C ILE A 580 -27.31 15.99 6.12
N GLY A 581 -27.86 16.55 5.04
CA GLY A 581 -27.26 16.63 3.70
C GLY A 581 -25.83 17.18 3.71
N ALA A 582 -25.68 18.40 4.23
CA ALA A 582 -24.40 19.10 4.29
C ALA A 582 -23.37 18.38 5.17
N THR A 583 -23.83 17.88 6.32
CA THR A 583 -22.97 17.21 7.29
C THR A 583 -22.44 15.89 6.74
N LEU A 584 -23.30 15.05 6.13
CA LEU A 584 -22.89 13.75 5.61
C LEU A 584 -21.90 13.86 4.44
N ALA A 585 -22.06 14.87 3.58
CA ALA A 585 -21.13 15.15 2.49
C ALA A 585 -19.69 15.34 3.02
N LEU A 586 -19.51 16.24 3.99
CA LEU A 586 -18.23 16.47 4.63
C LEU A 586 -17.75 15.26 5.42
N SER A 587 -18.68 14.61 6.13
CA SER A 587 -18.35 13.53 7.05
C SER A 587 -17.68 12.38 6.30
N LEU A 588 -18.17 12.05 5.10
CA LEU A 588 -17.62 10.97 4.28
C LEU A 588 -16.16 11.23 3.88
N GLY A 589 -15.84 12.41 3.34
CA GLY A 589 -14.46 12.74 2.95
C GLY A 589 -13.49 12.74 4.14
N LEU A 590 -13.89 13.38 5.25
CA LEU A 590 -13.06 13.43 6.46
C LEU A 590 -12.97 12.07 7.16
N ALA A 591 -14.02 11.25 7.12
CA ALA A 591 -14.01 9.93 7.72
C ALA A 591 -13.11 8.96 6.95
N LEU A 592 -13.03 9.09 5.62
CA LEU A 592 -12.06 8.37 4.81
C LEU A 592 -10.64 8.75 5.16
N PHE A 593 -10.36 10.05 5.25
CA PHE A 593 -9.07 10.54 5.70
C PHE A 593 -8.72 9.97 7.08
N ALA A 594 -9.63 10.07 8.05
CA ALA A 594 -9.41 9.59 9.41
C ALA A 594 -9.20 8.07 9.47
N SER A 595 -9.96 7.30 8.68
CA SER A 595 -9.80 5.85 8.55
C SER A 595 -8.45 5.48 7.95
N THR A 596 -8.06 6.09 6.83
CA THR A 596 -6.76 5.86 6.16
C THR A 596 -5.60 6.16 7.09
N GLN A 597 -5.66 7.27 7.84
CA GLN A 597 -4.63 7.64 8.81
C GLN A 597 -4.56 6.63 9.96
N THR A 598 -5.70 6.33 10.58
CA THR A 598 -5.76 5.40 11.73
C THR A 598 -5.29 4.00 11.35
N TRP A 599 -5.79 3.47 10.23
CA TRP A 599 -5.39 2.18 9.70
C TRP A 599 -3.92 2.18 9.29
N GLY A 600 -3.46 3.17 8.51
CA GLY A 600 -2.08 3.23 8.01
C GLY A 600 -1.03 3.23 9.11
N TYR A 601 -1.21 4.06 10.14
CA TYR A 601 -0.27 4.11 11.28
C TYR A 601 -0.39 2.90 12.20
N SER A 602 -1.58 2.32 12.36
CA SER A 602 -1.76 1.06 13.09
C SER A 602 -1.05 -0.10 12.38
N MET A 603 -1.14 -0.16 11.05
CA MET A 603 -0.45 -1.15 10.23
C MET A 603 1.07 -0.95 10.20
N LEU A 604 1.58 0.22 10.56
CA LEU A 604 3.02 0.45 10.61
C LEU A 604 3.67 -0.20 11.84
N GLN A 605 2.94 -0.27 12.96
CA GLN A 605 3.50 -0.63 14.26
C GLN A 605 4.24 -1.98 14.28
N PRO A 606 3.70 -3.09 13.74
CA PRO A 606 4.40 -4.38 13.81
C PRO A 606 5.67 -4.46 12.95
N PHE A 607 5.85 -3.51 12.02
CA PHE A 607 7.03 -3.40 11.19
C PHE A 607 8.11 -2.48 11.78
N LEU A 608 7.79 -1.68 12.79
CA LEU A 608 8.78 -0.83 13.43
C LEU A 608 9.67 -1.69 14.35
N PRO A 609 11.01 -1.57 14.26
CA PRO A 609 11.93 -2.20 15.19
C PRO A 609 11.53 -1.93 16.64
N GLY A 610 11.19 -2.97 17.40
CA GLY A 610 10.85 -2.86 18.82
C GLY A 610 12.07 -2.64 19.72
N ASP A 611 11.83 -2.45 21.01
CA ASP A 611 12.89 -2.19 22.00
C ASP A 611 13.72 -3.44 22.37
N TRP A 612 13.29 -4.62 21.91
CA TRP A 612 14.01 -5.89 22.08
C TRP A 612 15.32 -5.94 21.28
N LEU A 613 15.48 -5.10 20.26
CA LEU A 613 16.62 -5.09 19.35
C LEU A 613 17.82 -4.37 19.97
N PRO A 614 19.03 -4.92 19.82
CA PRO A 614 20.28 -4.21 20.11
C PRO A 614 20.45 -2.96 19.25
N ASP A 615 21.34 -2.04 19.66
CA ASP A 615 21.54 -0.77 18.95
C ASP A 615 22.05 -0.98 17.50
N MET A 616 22.86 -2.01 17.26
CA MET A 616 23.46 -2.27 15.96
C MET A 616 23.73 -3.78 15.71
N LEU A 617 23.55 -4.20 14.46
CA LEU A 617 24.01 -5.47 13.92
C LEU A 617 25.15 -5.21 12.93
N VAL A 618 26.30 -5.82 13.13
CA VAL A 618 27.46 -5.73 12.24
C VAL A 618 27.71 -7.07 11.58
N ALA A 619 27.88 -7.06 10.26
CA ALA A 619 28.21 -8.22 9.45
C ALA A 619 29.56 -8.02 8.76
N PHE A 620 30.49 -8.97 8.94
CA PHE A 620 31.80 -8.98 8.30
C PHE A 620 31.80 -9.98 7.14
N HIS A 621 31.98 -9.49 5.92
CA HIS A 621 31.93 -10.30 4.70
C HIS A 621 33.20 -10.12 3.86
N PRO A 622 33.56 -11.11 3.03
CA PRO A 622 32.91 -12.43 2.87
C PRO A 622 33.37 -13.49 3.90
N VAL A 623 34.48 -13.27 4.59
CA VAL A 623 35.19 -14.33 5.34
C VAL A 623 34.79 -14.38 6.83
N GLY A 624 34.17 -13.33 7.37
CA GLY A 624 33.93 -13.19 8.82
C GLY A 624 35.23 -12.99 9.60
N LEU A 625 35.11 -13.00 10.93
CA LEU A 625 36.23 -12.89 11.87
C LEU A 625 36.46 -14.21 12.62
N ASP A 626 37.71 -14.42 13.05
CA ASP A 626 38.11 -15.45 14.00
C ASP A 626 37.70 -15.08 15.44
N GLU A 627 38.04 -15.93 16.42
CA GLU A 627 37.70 -15.65 17.83
C GLU A 627 38.41 -14.39 18.37
N ASP A 628 39.64 -14.12 17.92
CA ASP A 628 40.38 -12.90 18.28
C ASP A 628 39.69 -11.62 17.78
N GLY A 629 38.98 -11.70 16.65
CA GLY A 629 38.19 -10.59 16.13
C GLY A 629 37.07 -10.11 17.05
N ILE A 630 36.57 -10.95 17.97
CA ILE A 630 35.58 -10.51 18.98
C ILE A 630 36.18 -9.40 19.86
N GLU A 631 37.43 -9.54 20.27
CA GLU A 631 38.11 -8.55 21.12
C GLU A 631 38.39 -7.26 20.34
N ALA A 632 38.70 -7.35 19.05
CA ALA A 632 38.84 -6.17 18.20
C ALA A 632 37.53 -5.37 18.11
N VAL A 633 36.38 -6.05 17.95
CA VAL A 633 35.05 -5.41 17.92
C VAL A 633 34.73 -4.74 19.28
N LYS A 634 35.07 -5.38 20.40
CA LYS A 634 34.87 -4.82 21.75
C LYS A 634 35.72 -3.57 22.03
N GLN A 635 36.88 -3.45 21.39
CA GLN A 635 37.79 -2.32 21.58
C GLN A 635 37.41 -1.08 20.76
N VAL A 636 36.43 -1.19 19.85
CA VAL A 636 35.97 -0.04 19.07
C VAL A 636 35.37 1.02 19.98
N LYS A 637 35.84 2.27 19.81
CA LYS A 637 35.41 3.40 20.62
C LYS A 637 33.92 3.68 20.41
N GLY A 638 33.14 3.65 21.49
CA GLY A 638 31.70 3.86 21.46
C GLY A 638 30.87 2.57 21.42
N VAL A 639 31.51 1.40 21.35
CA VAL A 639 30.88 0.10 21.58
C VAL A 639 31.03 -0.27 23.07
N LYS A 640 29.96 -0.73 23.70
CA LYS A 640 30.00 -1.24 25.08
C LYS A 640 30.65 -2.64 25.10
N PRO A 641 31.85 -2.83 25.69
CA PRO A 641 32.57 -4.10 25.59
C PRO A 641 31.79 -5.31 26.13
N ASP A 642 31.05 -5.11 27.23
CA ASP A 642 30.25 -6.17 27.87
C ASP A 642 28.97 -6.50 27.08
N LYS A 643 28.59 -5.64 26.12
CA LYS A 643 27.38 -5.78 25.31
C LYS A 643 27.72 -6.00 23.83
N VAL A 644 28.69 -6.88 23.56
CA VAL A 644 28.96 -7.46 22.24
C VAL A 644 28.64 -8.96 22.23
N MET A 645 27.73 -9.39 21.36
CA MET A 645 27.30 -10.78 21.20
C MET A 645 27.64 -11.30 19.79
N PRO A 646 28.57 -12.26 19.65
CA PRO A 646 28.77 -12.97 18.40
C PRO A 646 27.58 -13.90 18.10
N LEU A 647 27.21 -14.00 16.83
CA LEU A 647 26.05 -14.76 16.36
C LEU A 647 26.46 -15.75 15.29
N ALA A 648 25.85 -16.93 15.32
CA ALA A 648 25.89 -17.89 14.23
C ALA A 648 24.57 -17.80 13.46
N ILE A 649 24.59 -17.34 12.22
CA ILE A 649 23.35 -17.07 11.47
C ILE A 649 23.38 -17.81 10.15
N GLU A 650 22.30 -18.53 9.87
CA GLU A 650 22.05 -19.13 8.56
C GLU A 650 20.59 -18.92 8.13
N GLN A 651 20.36 -18.79 6.82
CA GLN A 651 19.03 -18.83 6.23
C GLN A 651 18.81 -20.24 5.67
N THR A 652 17.74 -20.91 6.12
CA THR A 652 17.49 -22.31 5.75
C THR A 652 16.02 -22.54 5.44
N GLN A 653 15.75 -23.51 4.56
CA GLN A 653 14.41 -23.96 4.24
C GLN A 653 13.92 -24.91 5.32
N PHE A 654 12.64 -24.81 5.70
CA PHE A 654 11.97 -25.74 6.61
C PHE A 654 10.81 -26.44 5.93
N ASP A 655 10.54 -27.68 6.35
CA ASP A 655 9.40 -28.42 5.83
C ASP A 655 8.09 -27.85 6.40
N TRP A 656 7.23 -27.34 5.52
CA TRP A 656 5.92 -26.82 5.90
C TRP A 656 4.85 -27.27 4.92
N SER A 657 4.15 -28.34 5.28
CA SER A 657 3.14 -29.02 4.46
C SER A 657 1.75 -28.37 4.51
N ASP A 658 1.61 -27.09 4.12
CA ASP A 658 0.27 -26.50 3.95
C ASP A 658 -0.26 -26.74 2.53
N ALA A 659 -1.08 -27.80 2.37
CA ALA A 659 -1.62 -28.25 1.09
C ALA A 659 -2.67 -27.32 0.48
N GLU A 660 -3.24 -26.39 1.26
CA GLU A 660 -4.40 -25.58 0.82
C GLU A 660 -4.01 -24.32 0.03
N ASN A 661 -2.78 -23.79 0.14
CA ASN A 661 -2.36 -22.58 -0.57
C ASN A 661 -0.85 -22.57 -0.93
N PRO A 662 -0.41 -23.34 -1.94
CA PRO A 662 1.00 -23.43 -2.33
C PRO A 662 1.61 -22.08 -2.79
N GLY A 663 0.81 -21.14 -3.32
CA GLY A 663 1.30 -19.84 -3.83
C GLY A 663 1.69 -18.79 -2.78
N LEU A 664 1.47 -19.04 -1.48
CA LEU A 664 1.86 -18.15 -0.38
C LEU A 664 2.95 -18.75 0.54
N ARG A 665 3.52 -19.92 0.21
CA ARG A 665 4.55 -20.56 1.02
C ARG A 665 5.77 -19.64 1.20
N GLN A 666 6.01 -19.23 2.43
CA GLN A 666 7.31 -18.77 2.91
C GLN A 666 7.86 -19.93 3.73
N ASP A 667 8.72 -20.72 3.12
CA ASP A 667 9.28 -21.96 3.67
C ASP A 667 10.72 -21.77 4.13
N ASN A 668 11.16 -20.52 4.34
CA ASN A 668 12.50 -20.20 4.78
C ASN A 668 12.49 -19.47 6.13
N ALA A 669 13.43 -19.80 7.00
CA ALA A 669 13.65 -19.10 8.27
C ALA A 669 15.09 -18.58 8.34
N VAL A 670 15.32 -17.52 9.10
CA VAL A 670 16.67 -17.12 9.50
C VAL A 670 16.87 -17.56 10.94
N ILE A 671 17.79 -18.50 11.14
CA ILE A 671 18.12 -19.05 12.47
C ILE A 671 19.27 -18.24 13.04
N PHE A 672 19.06 -17.66 14.21
CA PHE A 672 20.03 -16.92 15.00
C PHE A 672 20.51 -17.79 16.17
N GLY A 673 21.70 -18.35 16.00
CA GLY A 673 22.45 -19.02 17.05
C GLY A 673 23.08 -18.00 18.00
N LEU A 674 22.64 -18.03 19.27
CA LEU A 674 23.08 -17.13 20.34
C LEU A 674 23.40 -17.87 21.64
N GLU A 675 23.98 -17.17 22.61
CA GLU A 675 24.24 -17.71 23.96
C GLU A 675 22.98 -17.53 24.83
N PRO A 676 22.25 -18.62 25.20
CA PRO A 676 20.91 -18.51 25.79
C PRO A 676 20.86 -17.72 27.09
N GLU A 677 21.77 -18.01 28.04
CA GLU A 677 21.84 -17.33 29.34
C GLU A 677 22.10 -15.83 29.20
N ARG A 678 23.00 -15.47 28.28
CA ARG A 678 23.39 -14.09 28.03
C ARG A 678 22.29 -13.33 27.28
N ALA A 679 21.58 -14.00 26.38
CA ALA A 679 20.48 -13.42 25.62
C ALA A 679 19.24 -13.17 26.48
N PHE A 680 18.81 -14.16 27.26
CA PHE A 680 17.48 -14.17 27.90
C PHE A 680 17.49 -14.22 29.44
N GLY A 681 18.65 -14.19 30.10
CA GLY A 681 18.79 -14.30 31.56
C GLY A 681 18.07 -13.20 32.36
N THR A 682 18.00 -13.37 33.69
CA THR A 682 17.18 -12.52 34.58
C THR A 682 17.82 -11.19 34.97
N ASP A 683 19.13 -11.17 35.21
CA ASP A 683 19.75 -10.03 35.88
C ASP A 683 19.97 -8.85 34.93
N HIS A 684 20.37 -9.09 33.67
CA HIS A 684 20.50 -8.10 32.60
C HIS A 684 20.51 -8.75 31.21
N PRO A 685 19.36 -9.18 30.67
CA PRO A 685 19.33 -9.86 29.37
C PRO A 685 19.91 -8.97 28.27
N PHE A 686 20.54 -9.60 27.28
CA PHE A 686 21.00 -8.88 26.09
C PHE A 686 19.82 -8.48 25.21
N LEU A 687 18.79 -9.33 25.13
CA LEU A 687 17.57 -9.11 24.34
C LEU A 687 16.38 -8.92 25.28
N ASP A 688 15.74 -7.75 25.22
CA ASP A 688 14.54 -7.46 26.02
C ASP A 688 13.27 -7.93 25.30
N VAL A 689 13.09 -9.25 25.21
CA VAL A 689 11.97 -9.88 24.50
C VAL A 689 10.78 -10.17 25.43
N ASN A 690 9.58 -9.99 24.88
CA ASN A 690 8.34 -10.42 25.52
C ASN A 690 8.05 -11.88 25.16
N PHE A 691 8.04 -12.76 26.17
CA PHE A 691 7.67 -14.17 26.04
C PHE A 691 6.14 -14.29 25.97
N VAL A 692 5.64 -14.81 24.84
CA VAL A 692 4.20 -15.01 24.58
C VAL A 692 3.75 -16.38 25.08
N GLU A 693 4.58 -17.40 24.85
CA GLU A 693 4.33 -18.78 25.28
C GLU A 693 5.64 -19.44 25.73
N GLY A 694 5.58 -20.26 26.79
CA GLY A 694 6.73 -20.92 27.41
C GLY A 694 7.31 -20.15 28.60
N ASP A 695 7.87 -20.88 29.56
CA ASP A 695 8.56 -20.30 30.72
C ASP A 695 10.00 -19.91 30.36
N ARG A 696 10.44 -18.72 30.78
CA ARG A 696 11.76 -18.17 30.43
C ARG A 696 12.91 -19.12 30.84
N GLN A 697 12.87 -19.71 32.03
CA GLN A 697 13.94 -20.57 32.51
C GLN A 697 13.97 -21.88 31.74
N SER A 698 12.82 -22.50 31.52
CA SER A 698 12.71 -23.73 30.72
C SER A 698 13.16 -23.53 29.27
N ILE A 699 12.89 -22.36 28.69
CA ILE A 699 13.37 -22.00 27.35
C ILE A 699 14.89 -21.92 27.30
N ILE A 700 15.50 -21.24 28.28
CA ILE A 700 16.96 -21.11 28.37
C ILE A 700 17.61 -22.48 28.49
N GLU A 701 17.08 -23.36 29.36
CA GLU A 701 17.54 -24.73 29.52
C GLU A 701 17.42 -25.55 28.22
N ALA A 702 16.27 -25.49 27.55
CA ALA A 702 16.04 -26.21 26.29
C ALA A 702 16.92 -25.70 25.14
N LEU A 703 17.22 -24.39 25.10
CA LEU A 703 18.20 -23.85 24.16
C LEU A 703 19.61 -24.34 24.51
N ALA A 704 19.97 -24.36 25.79
CA ALA A 704 21.30 -24.77 26.25
C ALA A 704 21.61 -26.25 25.96
N THR A 705 20.61 -27.14 25.96
CA THR A 705 20.77 -28.54 25.54
C THR A 705 21.02 -28.70 24.03
N GLY A 706 20.72 -27.67 23.23
CA GLY A 706 20.86 -27.68 21.77
C GLY A 706 19.65 -28.24 21.03
N GLU A 707 18.67 -28.81 21.73
CA GLU A 707 17.48 -29.41 21.11
C GLU A 707 16.32 -28.42 20.92
N GLY A 708 16.35 -27.29 21.64
CA GLY A 708 15.30 -26.28 21.61
C GLY A 708 15.53 -25.16 20.60
N CYS A 709 14.44 -24.56 20.12
CA CYS A 709 14.42 -23.27 19.44
C CYS A 709 13.28 -22.38 19.92
N VAL A 710 13.41 -21.08 19.70
CA VAL A 710 12.37 -20.08 20.01
C VAL A 710 11.91 -19.44 18.71
N ILE A 711 10.61 -19.40 18.49
CA ILE A 711 10.01 -18.84 17.26
C ILE A 711 9.32 -17.49 17.53
N SER A 712 9.04 -16.76 16.45
CA SER A 712 8.28 -15.51 16.53
C SER A 712 6.77 -15.75 16.66
N GLU A 713 6.08 -14.83 17.35
CA GLU A 713 4.60 -14.81 17.46
C GLU A 713 3.92 -14.80 16.08
N ASP A 714 4.44 -14.04 15.13
CA ASP A 714 3.92 -13.94 13.76
C ASP A 714 3.98 -15.30 13.03
N PHE A 715 5.03 -16.06 13.28
CA PHE A 715 5.22 -17.39 12.72
C PHE A 715 4.21 -18.39 13.28
N GLN A 716 4.01 -18.39 14.59
CA GLN A 716 2.97 -19.19 15.23
C GLN A 716 1.58 -18.84 14.67
N MET A 717 1.26 -17.55 14.50
CA MET A 717 -0.04 -17.12 13.95
C MET A 717 -0.25 -17.56 12.49
N SER A 718 0.80 -17.54 11.68
CA SER A 718 0.71 -17.85 10.25
C SER A 718 0.73 -19.34 9.93
N THR A 719 1.45 -20.13 10.72
CA THR A 719 1.64 -21.59 10.49
C THR A 719 0.79 -22.47 11.41
N GLY A 720 0.45 -21.98 12.60
CA GLY A 720 -0.24 -22.74 13.64
C GLY A 720 0.65 -23.61 14.54
N PHE A 721 1.98 -23.59 14.35
CA PHE A 721 2.93 -24.32 15.20
C PHE A 721 2.88 -23.85 16.66
N LYS A 722 3.05 -24.79 17.60
CA LYS A 722 2.97 -24.54 19.05
C LYS A 722 4.24 -24.98 19.77
N VAL A 723 4.38 -24.52 21.01
CA VAL A 723 5.42 -25.02 21.91
C VAL A 723 5.29 -26.54 22.06
N GLY A 724 6.39 -27.24 21.81
CA GLY A 724 6.49 -28.68 21.83
C GLY A 724 6.54 -29.35 20.45
N ASP A 725 6.11 -28.66 19.38
CA ASP A 725 6.21 -29.16 18.00
C ASP A 725 7.67 -29.14 17.52
N GLU A 726 7.97 -29.91 16.47
CA GLU A 726 9.30 -30.01 15.87
C GLU A 726 9.34 -29.32 14.49
N LEU A 727 10.46 -28.65 14.22
CA LEU A 727 10.76 -27.99 12.95
C LEU A 727 12.01 -28.62 12.36
N SER A 728 11.88 -29.17 11.16
CA SER A 728 12.99 -29.73 10.40
C SER A 728 13.45 -28.74 9.33
N PHE A 729 14.74 -28.49 9.29
CA PHE A 729 15.43 -27.60 8.38
C PHE A 729 16.38 -28.37 7.47
N SER A 730 16.56 -27.86 6.26
CA SER A 730 17.50 -28.40 5.28
C SER A 730 18.70 -27.46 5.15
N PRO A 731 19.90 -27.85 5.62
CA PRO A 731 21.12 -27.05 5.46
C PRO A 731 21.38 -26.76 3.97
N PRO A 732 21.60 -25.49 3.58
CA PRO A 732 21.69 -25.11 2.17
C PRO A 732 22.95 -25.63 1.46
N ASN A 733 24.02 -25.91 2.21
CA ASN A 733 25.31 -26.34 1.65
C ASN A 733 25.51 -27.87 1.68
N THR A 734 24.50 -28.64 2.11
CA THR A 734 24.63 -30.08 2.31
C THR A 734 23.37 -30.79 1.84
N GLU A 735 23.42 -31.32 0.61
CA GLU A 735 22.28 -32.04 0.04
C GLU A 735 21.94 -33.30 0.86
N GLY A 736 20.68 -33.42 1.26
CA GLY A 736 20.15 -34.59 1.97
C GLY A 736 20.33 -34.59 3.49
N GLU A 737 21.03 -33.60 4.07
CA GLU A 737 21.08 -33.41 5.52
C GLU A 737 19.79 -32.74 6.00
N THR A 738 19.29 -33.13 7.19
CA THR A 738 18.16 -32.46 7.84
C THR A 738 18.45 -32.29 9.32
N VAL A 739 18.13 -31.12 9.85
CA VAL A 739 18.36 -30.77 11.26
C VAL A 739 17.05 -30.37 11.90
N THR A 740 16.75 -30.92 13.07
CA THR A 740 15.44 -30.74 13.72
C THR A 740 15.61 -30.03 15.05
N TYR A 741 14.78 -29.01 15.28
CA TYR A 741 14.68 -28.31 16.55
C TYR A 741 13.27 -28.41 17.10
N ARG A 742 13.16 -28.56 18.41
CA ARG A 742 11.88 -28.54 19.12
C ARG A 742 11.55 -27.12 19.58
N ILE A 743 10.33 -26.67 19.32
CA ILE A 743 9.89 -25.34 19.74
C ILE A 743 9.76 -25.30 21.26
N ALA A 744 10.64 -24.57 21.93
CA ALA A 744 10.68 -24.40 23.38
C ALA A 744 9.85 -23.19 23.86
N GLY A 745 9.68 -22.17 23.01
CA GLY A 745 8.94 -20.96 23.36
C GLY A 745 8.61 -20.08 22.17
N VAL A 746 7.74 -19.10 22.41
CA VAL A 746 7.29 -18.09 21.44
C VAL A 746 7.55 -16.70 22.00
N VAL A 747 8.15 -15.82 21.19
CA VAL A 747 8.48 -14.43 21.57
C VAL A 747 7.92 -13.43 20.57
N SER A 748 7.56 -12.24 21.06
CA SER A 748 7.09 -11.13 20.22
C SER A 748 8.28 -10.34 19.68
N LEU A 749 8.41 -10.25 18.35
CA LEU A 749 9.57 -9.66 17.66
C LEU A 749 9.18 -8.56 16.65
N PRO A 750 8.47 -7.49 17.06
CA PRO A 750 8.07 -6.43 16.13
C PRO A 750 9.30 -5.85 15.40
N GLY A 751 9.17 -5.69 14.08
CA GLY A 751 10.19 -5.15 13.19
C GLY A 751 11.30 -6.11 12.72
N TRP A 752 11.28 -7.40 13.12
CA TRP A 752 12.32 -8.37 12.72
C TRP A 752 12.48 -8.48 11.19
N HIS A 753 11.38 -8.35 10.45
CA HIS A 753 11.32 -8.43 8.98
C HIS A 753 12.32 -7.48 8.31
N TRP A 754 12.37 -6.23 8.77
CA TRP A 754 13.18 -5.20 8.14
C TRP A 754 14.63 -5.25 8.61
N ILE A 755 14.87 -5.56 9.88
CA ILE A 755 16.23 -5.76 10.39
C ILE A 755 16.91 -6.89 9.61
N THR A 756 16.27 -8.05 9.52
CA THR A 756 16.82 -9.21 8.79
C THR A 756 16.97 -8.92 7.29
N LYS A 757 16.09 -8.10 6.71
CA LYS A 757 16.18 -7.70 5.31
C LYS A 757 17.39 -6.82 5.06
N PHE A 758 17.63 -5.77 5.85
CA PHE A 758 18.69 -4.80 5.57
C PHE A 758 20.07 -5.16 6.11
N SER A 759 20.15 -6.05 7.10
CA SER A 759 21.43 -6.41 7.73
C SER A 759 22.29 -7.39 6.94
N GLY A 760 21.77 -8.01 5.89
CA GLY A 760 22.50 -9.01 5.08
C GLY A 760 22.44 -10.43 5.63
N VAL A 761 21.65 -10.70 6.68
CA VAL A 761 21.49 -12.05 7.24
C VAL A 761 20.69 -13.02 6.37
N ARG A 762 19.92 -12.52 5.38
CA ARG A 762 19.08 -13.34 4.48
C ARG A 762 19.85 -13.86 3.25
N ARG A 763 20.91 -14.64 3.47
CA ARG A 763 21.91 -15.04 2.45
C ARG A 763 21.34 -15.55 1.12
N HIS A 764 20.21 -16.26 1.10
CA HIS A 764 19.70 -16.92 -0.11
C HIS A 764 18.59 -16.13 -0.83
N PHE A 765 18.26 -14.92 -0.36
CA PHE A 765 17.26 -14.03 -0.97
C PHE A 765 15.89 -14.68 -1.23
N VAL A 766 15.53 -15.70 -0.45
CA VAL A 766 14.19 -16.28 -0.46
C VAL A 766 13.28 -15.53 0.51
N ARG A 767 11.97 -15.55 0.28
CA ARG A 767 11.00 -15.00 1.24
C ARG A 767 11.12 -15.74 2.58
N THR A 768 11.63 -15.03 3.57
CA THR A 768 11.74 -15.52 4.94
C THR A 768 10.42 -15.35 5.69
N ALA A 769 9.93 -16.45 6.27
CA ALA A 769 8.72 -16.53 7.08
C ALA A 769 8.93 -16.04 8.51
N THR A 770 10.10 -16.31 9.09
CA THR A 770 10.36 -16.00 10.50
C THR A 770 11.84 -15.84 10.81
N MET A 771 12.08 -15.21 11.96
CA MET A 771 13.32 -15.26 12.72
C MET A 771 13.18 -16.33 13.83
N ILE A 772 14.22 -17.12 14.06
CA ILE A 772 14.24 -18.19 15.08
C ILE A 772 15.51 -18.04 15.92
N PHE A 773 15.43 -18.26 17.23
CA PHE A 773 16.60 -18.32 18.11
C PHE A 773 16.91 -19.75 18.50
N ALA A 774 18.20 -20.12 18.45
CA ALA A 774 18.72 -21.41 18.87
C ALA A 774 20.08 -21.24 19.56
N SER A 775 20.66 -22.31 20.11
CA SER A 775 22.00 -22.25 20.69
C SER A 775 23.07 -22.03 19.61
N ARG A 776 23.94 -21.04 19.84
CA ARG A 776 25.05 -20.69 18.94
C ARG A 776 25.91 -21.90 18.57
N ARG A 777 26.31 -22.69 19.58
CA ARG A 777 27.18 -23.85 19.38
C ARG A 777 26.51 -24.91 18.49
N GLN A 778 25.21 -25.11 18.67
CA GLN A 778 24.45 -26.08 17.89
C GLN A 778 24.27 -25.60 16.45
N VAL A 779 23.88 -24.33 16.23
CA VAL A 779 23.73 -23.75 14.89
C VAL A 779 25.06 -23.76 14.12
N GLN A 780 26.19 -23.48 14.78
CA GLN A 780 27.51 -23.58 14.13
C GLN A 780 27.81 -25.00 13.64
N LYS A 781 27.44 -26.01 14.43
CA LYS A 781 27.64 -27.41 14.10
C LYS A 781 26.71 -27.87 12.96
N ASP A 782 25.42 -27.57 13.08
CA ASP A 782 24.37 -28.05 12.18
C ASP A 782 24.43 -27.41 10.78
N PHE A 783 24.95 -26.19 10.69
CA PHE A 783 25.06 -25.46 9.43
C PHE A 783 26.52 -25.25 8.98
N HIS A 784 27.47 -25.96 9.59
CA HIS A 784 28.90 -25.96 9.23
C HIS A 784 29.53 -24.55 9.19
N LEU A 785 29.19 -23.69 10.16
CA LEU A 785 29.65 -22.30 10.22
C LEU A 785 30.97 -22.19 11.00
N ALA A 786 32.08 -22.01 10.28
CA ALA A 786 33.43 -22.02 10.87
C ALA A 786 33.89 -20.68 11.48
N ARG A 787 33.34 -19.54 11.02
CA ARG A 787 33.75 -18.19 11.46
C ARG A 787 32.56 -17.35 11.92
N ASN A 788 32.85 -16.36 12.77
CA ASN A 788 31.84 -15.44 13.28
C ASN A 788 31.70 -14.27 12.30
N GLU A 789 30.62 -14.26 11.52
CA GLU A 789 30.33 -13.18 10.57
C GLU A 789 29.50 -12.06 11.19
N PHE A 790 28.63 -12.38 12.15
CA PHE A 790 27.61 -11.46 12.64
C PHE A 790 27.77 -11.15 14.12
N TYR A 791 27.57 -9.89 14.48
CA TYR A 791 27.73 -9.37 15.82
C TYR A 791 26.59 -8.43 16.15
N TRP A 792 25.88 -8.70 17.24
CA TRP A 792 25.04 -7.68 17.86
C TRP A 792 25.81 -6.90 18.90
N LEU A 793 25.59 -5.59 18.93
CA LEU A 793 26.27 -4.71 19.86
C LEU A 793 25.40 -3.54 20.30
N ASN A 794 25.63 -3.10 21.55
CA ASN A 794 25.05 -1.87 22.08
C ASN A 794 26.10 -0.75 22.15
N LEU A 795 25.66 0.47 21.88
CA LEU A 795 26.49 1.64 21.74
C LEU A 795 26.42 2.53 22.98
N ASP A 796 27.45 3.34 23.16
CA ASP A 796 27.43 4.50 24.04
C ASP A 796 26.76 5.67 23.32
N GLY A 797 25.71 6.24 23.90
CA GLY A 797 24.82 7.21 23.23
C GLY A 797 25.44 8.54 22.78
N SER A 798 26.75 8.74 22.99
CA SER A 798 27.51 9.91 22.51
C SER A 798 28.38 9.64 21.28
N ALA A 799 28.47 8.39 20.82
CA ALA A 799 29.36 8.02 19.72
C ALA A 799 28.75 8.35 18.35
N LEU A 800 29.58 8.86 17.43
CA LEU A 800 29.18 9.16 16.06
C LEU A 800 29.14 7.85 15.26
N LEU A 801 27.98 7.48 14.70
CA LEU A 801 27.80 6.21 13.98
C LEU A 801 28.84 6.02 12.86
N SER A 802 29.09 7.05 12.05
CA SER A 802 30.08 6.98 10.97
C SER A 802 31.50 6.68 11.45
N SER A 803 31.88 7.10 12.65
CA SER A 803 33.19 6.75 13.22
C SER A 803 33.29 5.27 13.61
N ILE A 804 32.22 4.72 14.18
CA ILE A 804 32.13 3.29 14.53
C ILE A 804 32.16 2.47 13.23
N GLU A 805 31.41 2.88 12.21
CA GLU A 805 31.39 2.22 10.92
C GLU A 805 32.77 2.21 10.24
N ALA A 806 33.50 3.33 10.28
CA ALA A 806 34.85 3.42 9.75
C ALA A 806 35.83 2.49 10.49
N ASP A 807 35.71 2.39 11.82
CA ASP A 807 36.55 1.49 12.61
C ASP A 807 36.20 0.01 12.36
N MET A 808 34.92 -0.33 12.20
CA MET A 808 34.50 -1.68 11.79
C MET A 808 35.03 -2.03 10.39
N GLN A 809 35.02 -1.07 9.46
CA GLN A 809 35.58 -1.27 8.13
C GLN A 809 37.09 -1.52 8.18
N LYS A 810 37.85 -0.83 9.04
CA LYS A 810 39.29 -1.12 9.26
C LYS A 810 39.53 -2.54 9.77
N ILE A 811 38.67 -3.03 10.68
CA ILE A 811 38.73 -4.41 11.18
C ILE A 811 38.46 -5.42 10.05
N ALA A 812 37.54 -5.11 9.12
CA ALA A 812 37.32 -5.96 7.96
C ALA A 812 38.57 -5.99 7.05
N GLU A 813 39.16 -4.83 6.78
CA GLU A 813 40.31 -4.65 5.88
C GLU A 813 41.59 -5.34 6.36
N SER A 814 41.75 -5.57 7.67
CA SER A 814 42.91 -6.31 8.18
C SER A 814 42.98 -7.76 7.69
N ASN A 815 41.88 -8.32 7.16
CA ASN A 815 41.80 -9.65 6.56
C ASN A 815 41.83 -9.64 5.02
N SER A 816 42.27 -8.55 4.40
CA SER A 816 42.36 -8.43 2.92
C SER A 816 43.32 -9.45 2.29
N GLY A 817 42.97 -9.95 1.09
CA GLY A 817 43.82 -10.86 0.30
C GLY A 817 43.56 -12.36 0.45
N GLY A 818 42.51 -12.77 1.19
CA GLY A 818 42.09 -14.17 1.27
C GLY A 818 41.50 -14.70 -0.05
N THR A 819 41.91 -15.90 -0.48
CA THR A 819 41.24 -16.63 -1.56
C THR A 819 40.20 -17.59 -0.99
N PHE A 820 39.02 -17.64 -1.61
CA PHE A 820 37.96 -18.57 -1.24
C PHE A 820 37.43 -19.28 -2.50
N GLN A 821 36.83 -20.47 -2.33
CA GLN A 821 36.16 -21.13 -3.45
C GLN A 821 34.71 -20.68 -3.53
N ALA A 822 34.31 -20.14 -4.68
CA ALA A 822 32.94 -19.84 -5.00
C ALA A 822 32.29 -21.00 -5.78
N THR A 823 31.06 -21.35 -5.42
CA THR A 823 30.23 -22.30 -6.17
C THR A 823 30.13 -21.85 -7.63
N ASP A 824 30.34 -22.77 -8.59
CA ASP A 824 30.29 -22.57 -10.06
C ASP A 824 31.32 -21.63 -10.71
N VAL A 825 32.07 -20.85 -9.94
CA VAL A 825 33.05 -19.86 -10.45
C VAL A 825 34.50 -20.25 -10.15
N GLY A 826 34.73 -21.11 -9.15
CA GLY A 826 36.07 -21.58 -8.78
C GLY A 826 36.75 -20.66 -7.75
N GLU A 827 38.06 -20.47 -7.83
CA GLU A 827 38.81 -19.68 -6.84
C GLU A 827 38.62 -18.17 -7.11
N VAL A 828 38.08 -17.46 -6.12
CA VAL A 828 37.87 -16.01 -6.14
C VAL A 828 38.73 -15.37 -5.05
N THR A 829 39.49 -14.33 -5.42
CA THR A 829 40.28 -13.57 -4.45
C THR A 829 39.44 -12.44 -3.89
N ALA A 830 39.19 -12.42 -2.58
CA ALA A 830 38.49 -11.32 -1.92
C ALA A 830 39.42 -10.10 -1.82
N TYR A 831 39.37 -9.22 -2.81
CA TYR A 831 40.24 -8.03 -2.86
C TYR A 831 39.85 -6.97 -1.82
N ARG A 832 38.60 -6.99 -1.31
CA ARG A 832 38.10 -5.97 -0.38
C ARG A 832 37.05 -6.52 0.62
N PRO A 833 37.46 -7.12 1.75
CA PRO A 833 36.54 -7.41 2.84
C PRO A 833 35.92 -6.11 3.37
N PHE A 834 34.70 -6.18 3.87
CA PHE A 834 33.99 -5.02 4.39
C PHE A 834 33.12 -5.38 5.59
N ALA A 835 32.88 -4.37 6.42
CA ALA A 835 31.93 -4.44 7.51
C ALA A 835 30.65 -3.70 7.12
N ARG A 836 29.50 -4.38 7.25
CA ARG A 836 28.19 -3.75 7.15
C ARG A 836 27.65 -3.55 8.56
N ALA A 837 27.58 -2.30 8.98
CA ALA A 837 26.82 -1.91 10.15
C ALA A 837 25.36 -1.64 9.77
N THR A 838 24.43 -2.08 10.61
CA THR A 838 23.00 -1.80 10.49
C THR A 838 22.50 -1.34 11.85
N ALA A 839 22.39 -0.02 12.02
CA ALA A 839 21.88 0.58 13.24
C ALA A 839 20.35 0.51 13.29
N THR A 840 19.81 0.09 14.43
CA THR A 840 18.36 -0.11 14.63
C THR A 840 17.58 1.20 14.48
N GLU A 841 18.09 2.30 15.01
CA GLU A 841 17.44 3.62 14.89
C GLU A 841 17.42 4.14 13.46
N THR A 842 18.47 3.89 12.68
CA THR A 842 18.52 4.23 11.25
C THR A 842 17.44 3.47 10.47
N VAL A 843 17.29 2.17 10.73
CA VAL A 843 16.22 1.34 10.14
C VAL A 843 14.84 1.85 10.55
N ARG A 844 14.64 2.14 11.84
CA ARG A 844 13.38 2.67 12.37
C ARG A 844 13.00 3.99 11.71
N ARG A 845 13.94 4.94 11.60
CA ARG A 845 13.75 6.24 10.96
C ARG A 845 13.43 6.10 9.48
N ALA A 846 14.19 5.29 8.74
CA ALA A 846 13.97 5.01 7.33
C ALA A 846 12.55 4.50 7.04
N ILE A 847 12.10 3.51 7.82
CA ILE A 847 10.76 2.93 7.71
C ILE A 847 9.70 3.98 8.02
N SER A 848 9.87 4.75 9.09
CA SER A 848 8.90 5.79 9.47
C SER A 848 8.72 6.85 8.38
N LEU A 849 9.82 7.34 7.79
CA LEU A 849 9.79 8.35 6.72
C LEU A 849 9.09 7.82 5.47
N HIS A 850 9.42 6.60 5.04
CA HIS A 850 8.79 5.96 3.87
C HIS A 850 7.31 5.66 4.11
N ALA A 851 6.96 5.19 5.31
CA ALA A 851 5.58 4.93 5.68
C ALA A 851 4.77 6.21 5.76
N ASP A 852 5.30 7.27 6.39
CA ASP A 852 4.68 8.59 6.46
C ASP A 852 4.37 9.13 5.06
N ALA A 853 5.37 9.11 4.16
CA ALA A 853 5.20 9.54 2.78
C ALA A 853 4.12 8.73 2.04
N THR A 854 4.05 7.42 2.29
CA THR A 854 3.09 6.52 1.64
C THR A 854 1.67 6.71 2.19
N ILE A 855 1.50 6.76 3.51
CA ILE A 855 0.22 7.04 4.18
C ILE A 855 -0.30 8.42 3.77
N TRP A 856 0.59 9.40 3.64
CA TRP A 856 0.25 10.74 3.16
C TRP A 856 -0.23 10.74 1.72
N ARG A 857 0.49 10.06 0.80
CA ARG A 857 0.06 9.88 -0.60
C ARG A 857 -1.33 9.25 -0.70
N MET A 858 -1.58 8.20 0.08
CA MET A 858 -2.91 7.56 0.15
C MET A 858 -4.00 8.49 0.69
N SER A 859 -3.64 9.52 1.45
CA SER A 859 -4.57 10.47 2.06
C SER A 859 -4.90 11.68 1.18
N GLN A 860 -4.18 11.87 0.07
CA GLN A 860 -4.45 12.98 -0.86
C GLN A 860 -5.81 12.82 -1.57
N LEU A 861 -6.17 11.60 -2.00
CA LEU A 861 -7.49 11.30 -2.59
C LEU A 861 -8.67 11.70 -1.64
N PRO A 862 -8.70 11.24 -0.36
CA PRO A 862 -9.68 11.69 0.63
C PRO A 862 -9.69 13.21 0.88
N LEU A 863 -8.53 13.86 0.93
CA LEU A 863 -8.44 15.31 1.16
C LEU A 863 -9.02 16.12 0.00
N VAL A 864 -8.75 15.73 -1.24
CA VAL A 864 -9.37 16.37 -2.41
C VAL A 864 -10.88 16.10 -2.42
N THR A 865 -11.30 14.88 -2.08
CA THR A 865 -12.72 14.55 -1.92
C THR A 865 -13.39 15.45 -0.89
N LEU A 866 -12.75 15.70 0.25
CA LEU A 866 -13.22 16.63 1.27
C LEU A 866 -13.40 18.06 0.73
N ILE A 867 -12.46 18.55 -0.09
CA ILE A 867 -12.56 19.87 -0.74
C ILE A 867 -13.77 19.91 -1.68
N ILE A 868 -13.97 18.90 -2.53
CA ILE A 868 -15.13 18.81 -3.42
C ILE A 868 -16.44 18.80 -2.61
N MET A 869 -16.47 18.01 -1.53
CA MET A 869 -17.64 17.89 -0.65
C MET A 869 -17.97 19.17 0.11
N SER A 870 -16.99 20.05 0.35
CA SER A 870 -17.25 21.35 0.97
C SER A 870 -18.16 22.26 0.12
N LEU A 871 -18.21 22.05 -1.21
CA LEU A 871 -19.13 22.77 -2.10
C LEU A 871 -20.60 22.43 -1.81
N ALA A 872 -20.89 21.20 -1.36
CA ALA A 872 -22.23 20.80 -0.94
C ALA A 872 -22.69 21.58 0.29
N VAL A 873 -21.76 21.93 1.18
CA VAL A 873 -22.03 22.78 2.35
C VAL A 873 -22.36 24.20 1.92
N ALA A 874 -21.57 24.77 1.00
CA ALA A 874 -21.84 26.10 0.45
C ALA A 874 -23.26 26.17 -0.11
N ASN A 875 -23.64 25.18 -0.94
CA ASN A 875 -24.98 25.03 -1.47
C ASN A 875 -26.05 24.99 -0.35
N ALA A 876 -25.86 24.15 0.66
CA ALA A 876 -26.79 24.04 1.77
C ALA A 876 -26.94 25.34 2.57
N ILE A 877 -25.86 26.10 2.76
CA ILE A 877 -25.91 27.41 3.43
C ILE A 877 -26.61 28.45 2.56
N PHE A 878 -26.32 28.51 1.26
CA PHE A 878 -27.02 29.40 0.33
C PHE A 878 -28.53 29.19 0.36
N ALA A 879 -28.94 27.93 0.35
CA ALA A 879 -30.34 27.56 0.38
C ALA A 879 -30.97 27.90 1.76
N SER A 880 -30.25 27.70 2.87
CA SER A 880 -30.67 28.11 4.22
C SER A 880 -30.96 29.61 4.28
N VAL A 881 -30.01 30.43 3.83
CA VAL A 881 -30.13 31.89 3.81
C VAL A 881 -31.32 32.32 2.96
N ARG A 882 -31.52 31.67 1.80
CA ARG A 882 -32.65 31.99 0.91
C ARG A 882 -34.00 31.70 1.57
N SER A 883 -34.16 30.52 2.18
CA SER A 883 -35.40 30.12 2.85
C SER A 883 -35.78 31.05 4.02
N ARG A 884 -34.80 31.78 4.57
CA ARG A 884 -34.94 32.64 5.76
C ARG A 884 -34.78 34.13 5.46
N THR A 885 -34.78 34.50 4.18
CA THR A 885 -34.58 35.89 3.74
C THR A 885 -35.61 36.83 4.39
N TRP A 886 -36.86 36.39 4.52
CA TRP A 886 -37.92 37.18 5.16
C TRP A 886 -37.70 37.36 6.67
N GLU A 887 -37.34 36.29 7.38
CA GLU A 887 -37.01 36.34 8.82
C GLU A 887 -35.85 37.30 9.08
N PHE A 888 -34.81 37.23 8.26
CA PHE A 888 -33.67 38.15 8.30
C PHE A 888 -34.08 39.62 8.07
N GLY A 889 -35.04 39.87 7.18
CA GLY A 889 -35.64 41.20 6.99
C GLY A 889 -36.38 41.72 8.22
N ILE A 890 -37.10 40.85 8.93
CA ILE A 890 -37.77 41.20 10.20
C ILE A 890 -36.75 41.49 11.28
N LEU A 891 -35.79 40.58 11.48
CA LEU A 891 -34.74 40.72 12.49
C LEU A 891 -33.95 42.03 12.29
N ARG A 892 -33.62 42.36 11.04
CA ARG A 892 -32.96 43.62 10.68
C ARG A 892 -33.85 44.84 10.93
N SER A 893 -35.16 44.74 10.72
CA SER A 893 -36.14 45.81 11.03
C SER A 893 -36.35 46.02 12.54
N VAL A 894 -36.21 44.97 13.35
CA VAL A 894 -36.31 45.01 14.83
C VAL A 894 -35.03 45.53 15.50
N GLY A 895 -33.94 45.70 14.73
CA GLY A 895 -32.70 46.33 15.21
C GLY A 895 -31.46 45.43 15.23
N ILE A 896 -31.54 44.19 14.73
CA ILE A 896 -30.35 43.32 14.62
C ILE A 896 -29.36 43.90 13.60
N THR A 897 -28.10 44.02 14.03
CA THR A 897 -27.02 44.56 13.19
C THR A 897 -26.62 43.60 12.07
N ARG A 898 -26.05 44.14 10.98
CA ARG A 898 -25.51 43.34 9.87
C ARG A 898 -24.47 42.29 10.33
N TRP A 899 -23.67 42.63 11.34
CA TRP A 899 -22.63 41.76 11.87
C TRP A 899 -23.20 40.65 12.76
N GLN A 900 -24.26 40.91 13.52
CA GLN A 900 -24.96 39.86 14.26
C GLN A 900 -25.59 38.83 13.32
N LEU A 901 -26.11 39.26 12.18
CA LEU A 901 -26.66 38.35 11.16
C LEU A 901 -25.56 37.51 10.49
N VAL A 902 -24.41 38.12 10.16
CA VAL A 902 -23.23 37.38 9.66
C VAL A 902 -22.75 36.34 10.69
N ARG A 903 -22.62 36.73 11.96
CA ARG A 903 -22.22 35.82 13.05
C ARG A 903 -23.22 34.69 13.27
N LEU A 904 -24.51 34.94 13.07
CA LEU A 904 -25.55 33.91 13.15
C LEU A 904 -25.35 32.83 12.08
N ILE A 905 -25.07 33.23 10.84
CA ILE A 905 -24.79 32.30 9.74
C ILE A 905 -23.46 31.56 9.97
N ILE A 906 -22.42 32.26 10.43
CA ILE A 906 -21.14 31.64 10.79
C ILE A 906 -21.32 30.61 11.92
N THR A 907 -22.16 30.90 12.92
CA THR A 907 -22.49 29.95 14.00
C THR A 907 -23.11 28.68 13.43
N GLU A 908 -24.06 28.80 12.50
CA GLU A 908 -24.66 27.66 11.81
C GLU A 908 -23.61 26.82 11.09
N THR A 909 -22.70 27.47 10.36
CA THR A 909 -21.61 26.83 9.63
C THR A 909 -20.61 26.12 10.55
N ILE A 910 -20.22 26.73 11.68
CA ILE A 910 -19.35 26.10 12.69
C ILE A 910 -20.00 24.85 13.26
N LEU A 911 -21.29 24.93 13.62
CA LEU A 911 -22.00 23.79 14.18
C LEU A 911 -22.09 22.64 13.17
N ILE A 912 -22.35 22.92 11.88
CA ILE A 912 -22.30 21.89 10.81
C ILE A 912 -20.92 21.24 10.74
N GLY A 913 -19.85 22.04 10.76
CA GLY A 913 -18.48 21.53 10.76
C GLY A 913 -18.15 20.66 11.97
N LEU A 914 -18.63 21.04 13.17
CA LEU A 914 -18.47 20.24 14.39
C LEU A 914 -19.24 18.92 14.32
N VAL A 915 -20.49 18.92 13.82
CA VAL A 915 -21.24 17.67 13.61
C VAL A 915 -20.48 16.76 12.65
N ALA A 916 -19.95 17.29 11.55
CA ALA A 916 -19.18 16.51 10.59
C ALA A 916 -17.92 15.91 11.23
N CYS A 917 -17.16 16.70 12.00
CA CYS A 917 -16.00 16.22 12.74
C CYS A 917 -16.35 15.08 13.70
N ILE A 918 -17.42 15.20 14.50
CA ILE A 918 -17.83 14.16 15.47
C ILE A 918 -18.20 12.86 14.75
N LEU A 919 -18.98 12.95 13.66
CA LEU A 919 -19.34 11.78 12.86
C LEU A 919 -18.13 11.13 12.20
N SER A 920 -17.23 11.94 11.62
CA SER A 920 -16.02 11.43 10.97
C SER A 920 -15.04 10.81 11.94
N LEU A 921 -14.90 11.34 13.15
CA LEU A 921 -14.05 10.72 14.17
C LEU A 921 -14.60 9.36 14.56
N ALA A 922 -15.89 9.28 14.88
CA ALA A 922 -16.52 8.02 15.28
C ALA A 922 -16.46 6.97 14.16
N PHE A 923 -16.84 7.34 12.94
CA PHE A 923 -16.78 6.44 11.79
C PHE A 923 -15.34 6.08 11.41
N GLY A 924 -14.45 7.07 11.30
CA GLY A 924 -13.07 6.87 10.87
C GLY A 924 -12.28 5.97 11.82
N LEU A 925 -12.45 6.15 13.13
CA LEU A 925 -11.82 5.28 14.14
C LEU A 925 -12.41 3.86 14.10
N THR A 926 -13.73 3.72 13.97
CA THR A 926 -14.39 2.39 13.91
C THR A 926 -13.99 1.65 12.63
N ALA A 927 -14.00 2.33 11.48
CA ALA A 927 -13.58 1.76 10.21
C ALA A 927 -12.09 1.40 10.20
N GLY A 928 -11.24 2.27 10.76
CA GLY A 928 -9.82 2.01 10.94
C GLY A 928 -9.59 0.79 11.83
N TRP A 929 -10.26 0.71 12.99
CA TRP A 929 -10.15 -0.41 13.92
C TRP A 929 -10.63 -1.73 13.29
N CYS A 930 -11.77 -1.75 12.62
CA CYS A 930 -12.24 -2.93 11.88
C CYS A 930 -11.28 -3.31 10.76
N GLY A 931 -10.65 -2.34 10.07
CA GLY A 931 -9.63 -2.58 9.06
C GLY A 931 -8.37 -3.23 9.65
N VAL A 932 -7.93 -2.79 10.83
CA VAL A 932 -6.83 -3.39 11.60
C VAL A 932 -7.16 -4.83 11.98
N GLY A 933 -8.38 -5.10 12.44
CA GLY A 933 -8.85 -6.45 12.74
C GLY A 933 -8.92 -7.34 11.49
N MET A 934 -9.40 -6.80 10.36
CA MET A 934 -9.44 -7.53 9.10
C MET A 934 -8.06 -7.86 8.54
N ALA A 935 -7.04 -7.05 8.82
CA ALA A 935 -5.67 -7.32 8.36
C ALA A 935 -5.07 -8.61 8.95
N GLN A 936 -5.57 -9.05 10.11
CA GLN A 936 -5.19 -10.33 10.73
C GLN A 936 -5.75 -11.52 9.93
N TYR A 937 -6.86 -11.32 9.22
CA TYR A 937 -7.55 -12.34 8.42
C TYR A 937 -7.12 -12.23 6.96
N GLY A 938 -6.14 -13.05 6.57
CA GLY A 938 -5.61 -13.07 5.22
C GLY A 938 -4.24 -13.71 5.09
N ARG A 939 -3.51 -13.90 6.19
CA ARG A 939 -2.11 -14.40 6.20
C ARG A 939 -1.12 -13.47 5.44
N TRP A 940 -1.48 -12.21 5.20
CA TRP A 940 -0.65 -11.23 4.48
C TRP A 940 0.13 -10.28 5.40
N PHE A 941 -0.02 -10.40 6.73
CA PHE A 941 0.40 -9.36 7.66
C PHE A 941 1.33 -9.87 8.76
N ALA A 942 2.32 -9.03 9.08
CA ALA A 942 3.43 -9.27 10.00
C ALA A 942 3.00 -9.11 11.47
N GLY A 943 2.19 -10.03 11.98
CA GLY A 943 1.92 -10.12 13.42
C GLY A 943 0.64 -9.50 13.95
N PRO A 944 0.47 -9.49 15.29
CA PRO A 944 -0.73 -8.98 15.93
C PRO A 944 -0.86 -7.47 15.68
N ALA A 945 -1.93 -7.12 15.00
CA ALA A 945 -2.19 -5.73 14.68
C ALA A 945 -2.48 -4.90 15.96
N THR A 946 -1.71 -3.84 16.19
CA THR A 946 -1.95 -2.89 17.29
C THR A 946 -2.77 -1.70 16.79
N PHE A 947 -3.72 -1.23 17.60
CA PHE A 947 -4.56 -0.09 17.24
C PHE A 947 -3.96 1.21 17.78
N LEU A 948 -3.51 2.08 16.87
CA LEU A 948 -2.91 3.38 17.20
C LEU A 948 -3.75 4.51 16.61
N ILE A 949 -4.03 5.53 17.43
CA ILE A 949 -4.78 6.73 17.01
C ILE A 949 -3.79 7.89 16.72
N PRO A 950 -3.60 8.29 15.45
CA PRO A 950 -2.66 9.34 15.06
C PRO A 950 -3.26 10.74 15.28
N TRP A 951 -3.34 11.18 16.55
CA TRP A 951 -4.02 12.43 16.92
C TRP A 951 -3.51 13.68 16.19
N LYS A 952 -2.20 13.76 15.89
CA LYS A 952 -1.61 14.91 15.19
C LYS A 952 -2.14 15.02 13.76
N GLN A 953 -2.17 13.91 13.04
CA GLN A 953 -2.61 13.82 11.65
C GLN A 953 -4.14 14.00 11.55
N LEU A 954 -4.90 13.43 12.50
CA LEU A 954 -6.34 13.67 12.60
C LEU A 954 -6.62 15.16 12.87
N ALA A 955 -5.92 15.80 13.80
CA ALA A 955 -6.12 17.22 14.09
C ALA A 955 -5.93 18.12 12.85
N PHE A 956 -4.98 17.78 11.97
CA PHE A 956 -4.78 18.48 10.70
C PHE A 956 -6.01 18.39 9.77
N GLY A 957 -6.50 17.18 9.47
CA GLY A 957 -7.66 16.99 8.58
C GLY A 957 -8.95 17.63 9.12
N PHE A 958 -9.14 17.59 10.44
CA PHE A 958 -10.28 18.21 11.11
C PHE A 958 -10.20 19.74 11.06
N SER A 959 -9.00 20.30 11.24
CA SER A 959 -8.76 21.75 11.12
C SER A 959 -9.06 22.26 9.71
N ILE A 960 -8.64 21.52 8.68
CA ILE A 960 -8.97 21.83 7.28
C ILE A 960 -10.48 21.80 7.05
N THR A 961 -11.18 20.79 7.60
CA THR A 961 -12.63 20.68 7.44
C THR A 961 -13.37 21.87 8.03
N LEU A 962 -13.00 22.30 9.25
CA LEU A 962 -13.57 23.49 9.87
C LEU A 962 -13.27 24.76 9.06
N ALA A 963 -12.05 24.90 8.54
CA ALA A 963 -11.68 26.02 7.68
C ALA A 963 -12.51 26.05 6.38
N LEU A 964 -12.63 24.92 5.68
CA LEU A 964 -13.44 24.78 4.47
C LEU A 964 -14.92 25.08 4.73
N CYS A 965 -15.47 24.61 5.85
CA CYS A 965 -16.83 24.95 6.25
C CYS A 965 -17.00 26.46 6.39
N LEU A 966 -16.13 27.11 7.17
CA LEU A 966 -16.18 28.55 7.39
C LEU A 966 -16.09 29.34 6.09
N LEU A 967 -15.17 28.97 5.20
CA LEU A 967 -15.01 29.58 3.88
C LEU A 967 -16.29 29.43 3.03
N ALA A 968 -16.91 28.24 3.03
CA ALA A 968 -18.15 27.97 2.32
C ALA A 968 -19.33 28.81 2.83
N GLY A 969 -19.39 29.10 4.13
CA GLY A 969 -20.42 29.94 4.75
C GLY A 969 -20.18 31.45 4.63
N LEU A 970 -18.93 31.88 4.41
CA LEU A 970 -18.53 33.28 4.49
C LEU A 970 -19.19 34.15 3.43
N TRP A 971 -19.20 33.71 2.18
CA TRP A 971 -19.79 34.48 1.08
C TRP A 971 -21.31 34.68 1.22
N PRO A 972 -22.13 33.64 1.45
CA PRO A 972 -23.56 33.81 1.75
C PRO A 972 -23.81 34.72 2.96
N ALA A 973 -22.99 34.59 4.01
CA ALA A 973 -23.11 35.40 5.22
C ALA A 973 -22.92 36.89 4.94
N ILE A 974 -21.82 37.26 4.27
CA ILE A 974 -21.50 38.65 3.93
C ILE A 974 -22.57 39.24 3.01
N ARG A 975 -23.00 38.48 1.98
CA ARG A 975 -24.03 38.93 1.04
C ARG A 975 -25.35 39.21 1.74
N SER A 976 -25.76 38.33 2.66
CA SER A 976 -27.00 38.52 3.43
C SER A 976 -26.90 39.72 4.39
N GLY A 977 -25.78 39.89 5.09
CA GLY A 977 -25.56 41.01 5.99
C GLY A 977 -25.57 42.38 5.29
N ARG A 978 -25.15 42.45 4.03
CA ARG A 978 -25.16 43.68 3.21
C ARG A 978 -26.53 43.99 2.59
N ALA A 979 -27.47 43.06 2.61
CA ALA A 979 -28.79 43.29 2.03
C ALA A 979 -29.59 44.32 2.86
N GLU A 980 -30.34 45.18 2.15
CA GLU A 980 -31.21 46.16 2.77
C GLU A 980 -32.44 45.49 3.39
N PRO A 981 -32.93 45.93 4.57
CA PRO A 981 -34.09 45.31 5.22
C PRO A 981 -35.32 45.25 4.30
N LEU A 982 -35.56 46.31 3.51
CA LEU A 982 -36.68 46.37 2.57
C LEU A 982 -36.54 45.36 1.43
N THR A 983 -35.33 45.14 0.92
CA THR A 983 -35.09 44.14 -0.15
C THR A 983 -35.27 42.72 0.37
N LEU A 984 -34.82 42.45 1.60
CA LEU A 984 -35.06 41.17 2.29
C LEU A 984 -36.57 40.88 2.48
N LEU A 985 -37.33 41.88 2.92
CA LEU A 985 -38.78 41.75 3.11
C LEU A 985 -39.54 41.57 1.80
N LYS A 986 -39.16 42.30 0.74
CA LYS A 986 -39.75 42.16 -0.61
C LYS A 986 -39.43 40.80 -1.23
N ALA A 987 -38.17 40.36 -1.14
CA ALA A 987 -37.73 39.06 -1.64
C ALA A 987 -38.48 37.91 -0.96
N GLY A 988 -38.70 38.02 0.36
CA GLY A 988 -39.54 37.10 1.12
C GLY A 988 -40.97 36.99 0.60
N ARG A 989 -41.62 38.12 0.27
CA ARG A 989 -42.99 38.12 -0.28
C ARG A 989 -43.09 37.57 -1.70
N SER A 990 -42.07 37.73 -2.53
CA SER A 990 -42.04 37.12 -3.88
C SER A 990 -41.76 35.62 -3.88
N SER A 991 -41.28 35.07 -2.76
CA SER A 991 -41.09 33.63 -2.53
C SER A 991 -42.22 32.96 -1.74
N ILE A 992 -43.22 33.73 -1.30
CA ILE A 992 -44.43 33.27 -0.59
C ILE A 992 -45.58 33.24 -1.58
#